data_AF-A0A9N9X2M2-F1
#
_entry.id   AF-A0A9N9X2M2-F1
#
_cell.length_a   1.000
_cell.length_b   1.000
_cell.length_c   1.000
_cell.angle_alpha   90.00
_cell.angle_beta   90.00
_cell.angle_gamma   90.00
#
_symmetry.space_group_name_H-M   'P 1'
#
loop_
_entity.id
_entity.type
_entity.pdbx_description
1 polymer ?
#
loop_
_entity_poly.entity_id
_entity_poly.type
_entity_poly.pdbx_seq_one_letter_code
_entity_poly.pdbx_strand_id
1 'polypeptide(L)'
;MHNMALNRAFFWSYILQSRFIRPAINDTYDPGMIYYFLSTVADVSTNKHINASAIYFAPNMSYSSSYRGFFNKTFPRFAPRTFRADDFNDPIHLERISTLDTFTVHDLGSIRPDTSDDYTSDYYRINEWYKQWLPDDVVGRHDTKTTYQVEIRYANNTNETFTFHGPPGPDEVPGPVKFTRPYFDCGRSNRWLVAAVVPIADIYPRHTGFRHIEYPTYTAAAVVEMDFERIDINQCPPSAGNIGPNRFADTARCKNETTECEPLHGWGFRRGGYQCRCRPGTRLPLQTRRPFLGEIIERATAEQYYNGFDCKKIGWIQKLPVQWEKSDPYLREVNLDKYPEYRDQVRGPATLNQPQLNVHRVLDFILGMNKDNCKRYKPEDLQLHGGVMYGAEEFFENEAKMALRLANFISAFLQVSDSKEVYSGKRVADKDLTEDQMIGETLALVLGNSRIWSAGTYWERNKFTNRTLFAPYAYKRPKITRKFNVEDLARLNKPEESYLNKPWFKFLKYRWASNFDNLEKFWMKIRLRFNETGENTMKFEHYPTYYRGARLEHGYWTQPYYDCHGKVPMWKIKYVAPFFGWDSLKVKLEFKGAVGVTMDLLKLDINQCNDEYYVPNAFQNTHKCDEKGSYCVPILGRGFETGGYKCECKQGFEYPFEDPITYYDGQVVEAEFSNLVDDNLTRFNMFKCRLAGATNVKTGLVTVFLLVIVSYGLYRVR
;
A
#
# COMPACT_ATOMS: atom_id res chain seq x y z
N MET A 1 -0.26 7.89 -1.38
CA MET A 1 -0.54 9.14 -2.12
C MET A 1 -1.35 8.87 -3.39
N HIS A 2 -0.78 8.22 -4.41
CA HIS A 2 -1.45 7.85 -5.68
C HIS A 2 -2.85 7.24 -5.50
N ASN A 3 -2.95 6.11 -4.78
CA ASN A 3 -4.24 5.42 -4.59
C ASN A 3 -5.27 6.25 -3.79
N MET A 4 -4.81 7.16 -2.93
CA MET A 4 -5.70 8.03 -2.16
C MET A 4 -6.36 9.06 -3.08
N ALA A 5 -5.59 9.73 -3.93
CA ALA A 5 -6.11 10.71 -4.88
C ALA A 5 -7.10 10.06 -5.87
N LEU A 6 -6.76 8.87 -6.37
CA LEU A 6 -7.67 8.07 -7.21
C LEU A 6 -8.97 7.71 -6.51
N ASN A 7 -8.88 7.18 -5.30
CA ASN A 7 -10.04 6.80 -4.49
C ASN A 7 -10.98 7.99 -4.27
N ARG A 8 -10.45 9.18 -3.97
CA ARG A 8 -11.26 10.40 -3.84
C ARG A 8 -11.90 10.79 -5.16
N ALA A 9 -11.16 10.79 -6.26
CA ALA A 9 -11.69 11.15 -7.56
C ALA A 9 -12.83 10.22 -8.02
N PHE A 10 -12.68 8.91 -7.81
CA PHE A 10 -13.73 7.93 -8.10
C PHE A 10 -14.97 8.15 -7.24
N PHE A 11 -14.81 8.37 -5.94
CA PHE A 11 -15.94 8.65 -5.05
C PHE A 11 -16.72 9.88 -5.51
N TRP A 12 -16.04 11.01 -5.75
CA TRP A 12 -16.69 12.25 -6.15
C TRP A 12 -17.33 12.15 -7.53
N SER A 13 -16.68 11.47 -8.48
CA SER A 13 -17.28 11.27 -9.81
C SER A 13 -18.54 10.39 -9.75
N TYR A 14 -18.55 9.37 -8.87
CA TYR A 14 -19.72 8.52 -8.66
C TYR A 14 -20.87 9.27 -7.98
N ILE A 15 -20.62 9.92 -6.84
CA ILE A 15 -21.69 10.51 -6.02
C ILE A 15 -22.33 11.73 -6.69
N LEU A 16 -21.56 12.52 -7.44
CA LEU A 16 -22.11 13.67 -8.18
C LEU A 16 -23.05 13.23 -9.32
N GLN A 17 -22.87 12.01 -9.85
CA GLN A 17 -23.72 11.47 -10.91
C GLN A 17 -24.81 10.51 -10.37
N SER A 18 -24.76 10.08 -9.10
CA SER A 18 -25.67 9.05 -8.57
C SER A 18 -27.14 9.48 -8.52
N ARG A 19 -27.43 10.78 -8.50
CA ARG A 19 -28.81 11.29 -8.54
C ARG A 19 -29.57 10.95 -9.82
N PHE A 20 -28.88 10.66 -10.93
CA PHE A 20 -29.54 10.21 -12.17
C PHE A 20 -30.19 8.82 -12.02
N ILE A 21 -29.85 8.11 -10.94
CA ILE A 21 -30.38 6.80 -10.57
C ILE A 21 -31.69 6.92 -9.77
N ARG A 22 -31.88 8.02 -9.04
CA ARG A 22 -33.03 8.20 -8.13
C ARG A 22 -34.08 9.13 -8.77
N PRO A 23 -35.39 8.89 -8.52
CA PRO A 23 -36.41 9.85 -8.90
C PRO A 23 -36.12 11.20 -8.23
N ALA A 24 -36.37 12.30 -8.95
CA ALA A 24 -36.21 13.66 -8.44
C ALA A 24 -37.30 13.95 -7.39
N ILE A 25 -37.15 13.40 -6.20
CA ILE A 25 -37.91 13.78 -5.02
C ILE A 25 -37.19 15.01 -4.42
N ASN A 26 -37.93 15.92 -3.77
CA ASN A 26 -37.57 17.27 -3.31
C ASN A 26 -36.23 17.48 -2.57
N ASP A 27 -35.41 16.45 -2.36
CA ASP A 27 -34.11 16.50 -1.71
C ASP A 27 -32.96 16.23 -2.69
N THR A 28 -31.98 17.11 -2.71
CA THR A 28 -30.71 16.89 -3.41
C THR A 28 -29.92 15.78 -2.68
N TYR A 29 -29.67 14.67 -3.37
CA TYR A 29 -28.82 13.56 -2.91
C TYR A 29 -27.32 13.92 -2.78
N ASP A 30 -26.97 15.17 -3.06
CA ASP A 30 -25.60 15.67 -3.06
C ASP A 30 -25.02 15.79 -1.64
N PRO A 31 -23.73 15.45 -1.45
CA PRO A 31 -23.04 15.67 -0.19
C PRO A 31 -23.08 17.13 0.24
N GLY A 32 -23.32 17.36 1.53
CA GLY A 32 -23.25 18.67 2.12
C GLY A 32 -21.81 19.16 2.28
N MET A 33 -21.66 20.41 2.66
CA MET A 33 -20.37 21.10 2.75
C MET A 33 -19.47 20.49 3.85
N ILE A 34 -20.03 20.06 4.98
CA ILE A 34 -19.25 19.44 6.07
C ILE A 34 -18.69 18.09 5.61
N TYR A 35 -19.44 17.33 4.81
CA TYR A 35 -18.94 16.09 4.20
C TYR A 35 -17.62 16.31 3.46
N TYR A 36 -17.53 17.34 2.61
CA TYR A 36 -16.30 17.65 1.86
C TYR A 36 -15.10 17.88 2.78
N PHE A 37 -15.29 18.68 3.83
CA PHE A 37 -14.21 18.99 4.78
C PHE A 37 -13.76 17.75 5.55
N LEU A 38 -14.70 17.01 6.15
CA LEU A 38 -14.38 15.81 6.92
C LEU A 38 -13.78 14.70 6.05
N SER A 39 -14.13 14.65 4.77
CA SER A 39 -13.51 13.76 3.78
C SER A 39 -12.01 14.08 3.62
N THR A 40 -11.63 15.35 3.47
CA THR A 40 -10.21 15.74 3.41
C THR A 40 -9.47 15.55 4.73
N VAL A 41 -10.14 15.70 5.88
CA VAL A 41 -9.57 15.40 7.20
C VAL A 41 -9.21 13.93 7.32
N ALA A 42 -10.11 13.03 6.90
CA ALA A 42 -9.89 11.59 6.97
C ALA A 42 -8.68 11.12 6.14
N ASP A 43 -8.40 11.80 5.02
CA ASP A 43 -7.24 11.50 4.18
C ASP A 43 -5.92 11.80 4.91
N VAL A 44 -5.87 12.94 5.62
CA VAL A 44 -4.67 13.41 6.34
C VAL A 44 -4.49 12.71 7.68
N SER A 45 -5.58 12.39 8.39
CA SER A 45 -5.52 11.73 9.70
C SER A 45 -5.07 10.28 9.62
N THR A 46 -5.41 9.60 8.53
CA THR A 46 -5.15 8.16 8.39
C THR A 46 -3.71 7.85 8.01
N ASN A 47 -3.04 8.75 7.28
CA ASN A 47 -1.68 8.51 6.81
C ASN A 47 -0.73 9.62 7.26
N LYS A 48 0.20 9.27 8.14
CA LYS A 48 1.22 10.20 8.63
C LYS A 48 2.14 10.77 7.54
N HIS A 49 2.20 10.17 6.36
CA HIS A 49 2.98 10.66 5.21
C HIS A 49 2.22 11.64 4.33
N ILE A 50 0.88 11.73 4.43
CA ILE A 50 0.08 12.72 3.69
C ILE A 50 0.03 13.98 4.55
N ASN A 51 0.50 15.11 4.01
CA ASN A 51 0.53 16.38 4.72
C ASN A 51 -0.73 17.21 4.46
N ALA A 52 -1.30 17.10 3.26
CA ALA A 52 -2.53 17.79 2.92
C ALA A 52 -3.37 17.00 1.91
N SER A 53 -4.68 17.26 1.93
CA SER A 53 -5.66 16.77 0.97
C SER A 53 -6.62 17.89 0.63
N ALA A 54 -6.97 18.02 -0.64
CA ALA A 54 -7.87 19.04 -1.14
C ALA A 54 -8.70 18.54 -2.33
N ILE A 55 -9.88 19.13 -2.50
CA ILE A 55 -10.70 18.98 -3.69
C ILE A 55 -10.88 20.39 -4.25
N TYR A 56 -10.35 20.65 -5.44
CA TYR A 56 -10.43 21.97 -6.07
C TYR A 56 -11.46 21.92 -7.19
N PHE A 57 -12.52 22.72 -7.08
CA PHE A 57 -13.49 22.88 -8.16
C PHE A 57 -13.08 23.99 -9.11
N ALA A 58 -13.34 23.80 -10.40
CA ALA A 58 -13.28 24.87 -11.36
C ALA A 58 -14.35 25.94 -11.07
N PRO A 59 -14.11 27.21 -11.48
CA PRO A 59 -15.05 28.30 -11.25
C PRO A 59 -16.46 27.98 -11.73
N ASN A 60 -17.46 28.29 -10.92
CA ASN A 60 -18.87 28.05 -11.25
C ASN A 60 -19.21 26.59 -11.61
N MET A 61 -18.49 25.61 -11.06
CA MET A 61 -18.76 24.17 -11.31
C MET A 61 -19.13 23.38 -10.04
N SER A 62 -19.04 23.97 -8.85
CA SER A 62 -19.41 23.31 -7.60
C SER A 62 -20.85 23.62 -7.18
N TYR A 63 -21.55 22.59 -6.70
CA TYR A 63 -22.90 22.68 -6.14
C TYR A 63 -22.92 22.09 -4.74
N SER A 64 -23.69 22.70 -3.83
CA SER A 64 -23.86 22.17 -2.48
C SER A 64 -25.29 22.40 -2.00
N SER A 65 -25.83 21.40 -1.32
CA SER A 65 -27.12 21.43 -0.64
C SER A 65 -27.10 22.25 0.67
N SER A 66 -25.94 22.78 1.07
CA SER A 66 -25.76 23.48 2.34
C SER A 66 -26.27 24.93 2.39
N TYR A 67 -26.86 25.47 1.32
CA TYR A 67 -27.47 26.80 1.31
C TYR A 67 -28.88 26.78 0.72
N ARG A 68 -29.82 27.47 1.37
CA ARG A 68 -31.19 27.66 0.88
C ARG A 68 -31.22 28.70 -0.24
N GLY A 69 -31.60 28.29 -1.45
CA GLY A 69 -31.72 29.19 -2.60
C GLY A 69 -32.77 28.73 -3.61
N PHE A 70 -33.36 29.70 -4.32
CA PHE A 70 -34.23 29.44 -5.47
C PHE A 70 -33.31 29.33 -6.70
N PHE A 71 -33.28 28.15 -7.33
CA PHE A 71 -32.35 27.71 -8.39
C PHE A 71 -30.91 27.41 -7.95
N ASN A 72 -30.31 26.37 -8.58
CA ASN A 72 -28.98 25.83 -8.28
C ASN A 72 -27.88 26.84 -8.63
N LYS A 73 -27.59 27.76 -7.70
CA LYS A 73 -26.45 28.66 -7.81
C LYS A 73 -25.16 27.86 -7.62
N THR A 74 -24.30 27.91 -8.61
CA THR A 74 -22.93 27.43 -8.50
C THR A 74 -22.16 28.36 -7.58
N PHE A 75 -21.25 27.81 -6.77
CA PHE A 75 -20.31 28.69 -6.09
C PHE A 75 -19.31 29.29 -7.10
N PRO A 76 -18.94 30.57 -6.96
CA PRO A 76 -17.90 31.16 -7.77
C PRO A 76 -16.61 30.35 -7.72
N ARG A 77 -16.22 29.94 -6.50
CA ARG A 77 -15.06 29.10 -6.19
C ARG A 77 -15.37 28.22 -4.99
N PHE A 78 -14.82 27.02 -4.93
CA PHE A 78 -14.94 26.12 -3.79
C PHE A 78 -13.76 25.17 -3.77
N ALA A 79 -13.02 25.17 -2.67
CA ALA A 79 -11.84 24.33 -2.53
C ALA A 79 -11.65 23.91 -1.07
N PRO A 80 -12.38 22.90 -0.59
CA PRO A 80 -12.14 22.30 0.71
C PRO A 80 -10.72 21.72 0.76
N ARG A 81 -9.89 22.23 1.67
CA ARG A 81 -8.53 21.74 1.92
C ARG A 81 -8.32 21.51 3.40
N THR A 82 -7.68 20.39 3.70
CA THR A 82 -7.10 20.11 5.02
C THR A 82 -5.59 19.99 4.89
N PHE A 83 -4.86 20.62 5.80
CA PHE A 83 -3.43 20.38 5.97
C PHE A 83 -3.08 20.14 7.43
N ARG A 84 -2.01 19.37 7.64
CA ARG A 84 -1.49 19.09 8.96
C ARG A 84 -0.72 20.29 9.48
N ALA A 85 -1.15 20.79 10.64
CA ALA A 85 -0.46 21.86 11.32
C ALA A 85 0.61 21.28 12.26
N ASP A 86 1.69 22.04 12.45
CA ASP A 86 2.59 21.77 13.56
C ASP A 86 1.97 22.30 14.85
N ASP A 87 1.75 21.38 15.79
CA ASP A 87 1.00 21.62 17.00
C ASP A 87 1.89 21.74 18.24
N PHE A 88 3.21 21.82 18.05
CA PHE A 88 4.19 22.06 19.11
C PHE A 88 3.87 23.29 19.98
N ASN A 89 3.37 24.37 19.36
CA ASN A 89 2.99 25.62 20.05
C ASN A 89 1.48 25.75 20.28
N ASP A 90 0.70 24.68 20.08
CA ASP A 90 -0.75 24.73 20.27
C ASP A 90 -1.10 24.68 21.77
N PRO A 91 -1.96 25.59 22.29
CA PRO A 91 -2.42 25.54 23.69
C PRO A 91 -3.08 24.22 24.10
N ILE A 92 -3.54 23.41 23.14
CA ILE A 92 -4.12 22.09 23.37
C ILE A 92 -3.07 21.11 23.92
N HIS A 93 -1.80 21.26 23.54
CA HIS A 93 -0.71 20.36 23.92
C HIS A 93 0.16 20.98 25.01
N LEU A 94 -0.20 20.72 26.27
CA LEU A 94 0.52 21.23 27.43
C LEU A 94 2.02 20.82 27.45
N GLU A 95 2.33 19.64 26.93
CA GLU A 95 3.70 19.08 26.89
C GLU A 95 4.57 19.71 25.79
N ARG A 96 3.98 20.50 24.87
CA ARG A 96 4.68 21.08 23.71
C ARG A 96 5.45 20.03 22.91
N ILE A 97 4.81 18.90 22.63
CA ILE A 97 5.35 17.87 21.74
C ILE A 97 4.51 17.87 20.47
N SER A 98 5.16 17.86 19.30
CA SER A 98 4.44 17.76 18.03
C SER A 98 3.82 16.37 17.90
N THR A 99 2.49 16.28 17.93
CA THR A 99 1.76 15.01 17.83
C THR A 99 1.42 14.66 16.39
N LEU A 100 1.47 15.66 15.49
CA LEU A 100 1.05 15.54 14.08
C LEU A 100 -0.45 15.22 13.89
N ASP A 101 -1.25 15.29 14.95
CA ASP A 101 -2.68 14.90 14.96
C ASP A 101 -3.62 16.14 14.98
N THR A 102 -3.07 17.34 14.75
CA THR A 102 -3.81 18.59 14.62
C THR A 102 -3.92 19.04 13.16
N PHE A 103 -5.14 19.32 12.73
CA PHE A 103 -5.45 19.64 11.35
C PHE A 103 -6.09 21.02 11.22
N THR A 104 -5.67 21.75 10.20
CA THR A 104 -6.25 23.04 9.83
C THR A 104 -7.05 22.86 8.56
N VAL A 105 -8.34 23.19 8.63
CA VAL A 105 -9.33 22.84 7.60
C VAL A 105 -9.99 24.13 7.12
N HIS A 106 -9.77 24.49 5.86
CA HIS A 106 -10.19 25.77 5.30
C HIS A 106 -10.75 25.61 3.89
N ASP A 107 -11.65 26.52 3.53
CA ASP A 107 -12.08 26.69 2.15
C ASP A 107 -11.15 27.66 1.42
N LEU A 108 -10.28 27.12 0.56
CA LEU A 108 -9.42 27.94 -0.30
C LEU A 108 -10.17 28.64 -1.43
N GLY A 109 -11.45 28.32 -1.65
CA GLY A 109 -12.30 29.11 -2.54
C GLY A 109 -12.84 30.37 -1.87
N SER A 110 -12.67 30.49 -0.54
CA SER A 110 -13.21 31.62 0.19
C SER A 110 -12.23 32.79 0.27
N ILE A 111 -12.03 33.47 -0.85
CA ILE A 111 -11.02 34.51 -1.03
C ILE A 111 -11.65 35.72 -1.70
N ARG A 112 -11.16 36.91 -1.35
CA ARG A 112 -11.53 38.14 -2.08
C ARG A 112 -11.05 38.08 -3.54
N PRO A 113 -11.86 38.56 -4.51
CA PRO A 113 -11.46 38.65 -5.90
C PRO A 113 -10.12 39.38 -6.09
N ASP A 114 -9.41 39.07 -7.17
CA ASP A 114 -8.19 39.79 -7.62
C ASP A 114 -7.01 39.77 -6.64
N THR A 115 -6.90 38.70 -5.85
CA THR A 115 -5.76 38.45 -4.96
C THR A 115 -4.88 37.32 -5.50
N SER A 116 -3.59 37.31 -5.13
CA SER A 116 -2.66 36.24 -5.48
C SER A 116 -3.00 34.88 -4.84
N ASP A 117 -3.95 34.86 -3.91
CA ASP A 117 -4.39 33.65 -3.21
C ASP A 117 -5.39 32.84 -4.04
N ASP A 118 -5.92 33.41 -5.12
CA ASP A 118 -6.83 32.77 -6.05
C ASP A 118 -6.18 31.58 -6.79
N TYR A 119 -6.57 30.36 -6.41
CA TYR A 119 -6.01 29.14 -6.98
C TYR A 119 -6.30 28.91 -8.48
N THR A 120 -7.19 29.70 -9.08
CA THR A 120 -7.51 29.63 -10.52
C THR A 120 -6.72 30.62 -11.36
N SER A 121 -6.06 31.59 -10.71
CA SER A 121 -5.29 32.64 -11.36
C SER A 121 -3.89 32.16 -11.75
N ASP A 122 -3.38 32.66 -12.88
CA ASP A 122 -1.99 32.46 -13.29
C ASP A 122 -0.97 33.03 -12.30
N TYR A 123 -1.39 34.01 -11.49
CA TYR A 123 -0.55 34.60 -10.44
C TYR A 123 -0.44 33.72 -9.19
N TYR A 124 -1.21 32.63 -9.09
CA TYR A 124 -1.11 31.70 -7.98
C TYR A 124 0.22 30.94 -8.06
N ARG A 125 1.06 31.09 -7.03
CA ARG A 125 2.43 30.56 -7.03
C ARG A 125 2.53 29.06 -7.27
N ILE A 126 1.46 28.32 -7.00
CA ILE A 126 1.40 26.87 -7.09
C ILE A 126 0.29 26.47 -8.08
N ASN A 127 0.16 27.15 -9.23
CA ASN A 127 -0.92 26.87 -10.20
C ASN A 127 -0.68 25.61 -11.06
N GLU A 128 0.48 24.96 -10.95
CA GLU A 128 0.84 23.84 -11.84
C GLU A 128 -0.17 22.69 -11.75
N TRP A 129 -0.59 22.28 -10.54
CA TRP A 129 -1.55 21.18 -10.38
C TRP A 129 -2.90 21.47 -11.03
N TYR A 130 -3.36 22.73 -11.01
CA TYR A 130 -4.66 23.11 -11.55
C TYR A 130 -4.68 22.88 -13.06
N LYS A 131 -3.65 23.40 -13.76
CA LYS A 131 -3.47 23.27 -15.21
C LYS A 131 -3.24 21.85 -15.71
N GLN A 132 -3.04 20.87 -14.82
CA GLN A 132 -2.88 19.47 -15.24
C GLN A 132 -4.17 18.87 -15.81
N TRP A 133 -5.32 19.33 -15.32
CA TRP A 133 -6.63 18.80 -15.71
C TRP A 133 -7.72 19.87 -15.85
N LEU A 134 -7.53 21.07 -15.29
CA LEU A 134 -8.52 22.15 -15.27
C LEU A 134 -7.95 23.44 -15.89
N PRO A 135 -8.77 24.25 -16.59
CA PRO A 135 -10.12 23.93 -17.04
C PRO A 135 -10.13 22.76 -18.05
N ASP A 136 -11.26 22.08 -18.18
CA ASP A 136 -11.42 20.96 -19.11
C ASP A 136 -11.66 21.46 -20.54
N ASP A 137 -10.57 21.79 -21.24
CA ASP A 137 -10.63 22.27 -22.62
C ASP A 137 -10.76 21.09 -23.60
N VAL A 138 -12.00 20.68 -23.86
CA VAL A 138 -12.29 19.59 -24.82
C VAL A 138 -12.37 20.14 -26.25
N VAL A 139 -11.39 19.80 -27.09
CA VAL A 139 -11.42 20.11 -28.53
C VAL A 139 -12.18 19.02 -29.28
N GLY A 140 -13.35 19.36 -29.84
CA GLY A 140 -14.15 18.44 -30.67
C GLY A 140 -15.31 17.78 -29.94
N ARG A 141 -15.28 16.44 -29.76
CA ARG A 141 -16.41 15.68 -29.17
C ARG A 141 -16.30 15.65 -27.64
N HIS A 142 -17.38 16.04 -26.95
CA HIS A 142 -17.44 16.04 -25.47
C HIS A 142 -17.60 14.64 -24.84
N ASP A 143 -17.95 13.63 -25.61
CA ASP A 143 -18.16 12.24 -25.17
C ASP A 143 -16.86 11.41 -25.11
N THR A 144 -15.77 12.01 -24.63
CA THR A 144 -14.44 11.37 -24.56
C THR A 144 -14.10 10.83 -23.18
N LYS A 145 -14.94 11.11 -22.17
CA LYS A 145 -14.64 10.77 -20.77
C LYS A 145 -14.94 9.31 -20.47
N THR A 146 -14.00 8.66 -19.80
CA THR A 146 -14.02 7.25 -19.46
C THR A 146 -15.23 6.88 -18.61
N THR A 147 -15.95 5.83 -19.04
CA THR A 147 -17.14 5.32 -18.36
C THR A 147 -16.83 4.07 -17.53
N TYR A 148 -17.48 3.99 -16.38
CA TYR A 148 -17.45 2.86 -15.47
C TYR A 148 -18.86 2.36 -15.25
N GLN A 149 -19.04 1.04 -15.27
CA GLN A 149 -20.33 0.40 -15.04
C GLN A 149 -20.34 -0.29 -13.68
N VAL A 150 -21.41 -0.06 -12.91
CA VAL A 150 -21.62 -0.64 -11.59
C VAL A 150 -22.97 -1.37 -11.59
N GLU A 151 -22.95 -2.62 -11.19
CA GLU A 151 -24.17 -3.40 -10.90
C GLU A 151 -24.41 -3.42 -9.40
N ILE A 152 -25.45 -2.72 -8.96
CA ILE A 152 -25.84 -2.59 -7.55
C ILE A 152 -26.99 -3.54 -7.27
N ARG A 153 -26.84 -4.35 -6.23
CA ARG A 153 -27.88 -5.22 -5.70
C ARG A 153 -28.24 -4.80 -4.28
N TYR A 154 -29.44 -4.26 -4.09
CA TYR A 154 -29.90 -3.77 -2.79
C TYR A 154 -30.41 -4.90 -1.88
N ALA A 155 -30.63 -4.58 -0.60
CA ALA A 155 -31.20 -5.49 0.39
C ALA A 155 -32.53 -6.12 -0.05
N ASN A 156 -33.35 -5.39 -0.81
CA ASN A 156 -34.66 -5.84 -1.29
C ASN A 156 -34.58 -6.78 -2.52
N ASN A 157 -33.40 -7.28 -2.88
CA ASN A 157 -33.13 -8.05 -4.12
C ASN A 157 -33.37 -7.28 -5.43
N THR A 158 -33.58 -5.97 -5.41
CA THR A 158 -33.60 -5.15 -6.61
C THR A 158 -32.18 -5.00 -7.17
N ASN A 159 -32.06 -5.20 -8.48
CA ASN A 159 -30.81 -5.00 -9.20
C ASN A 159 -30.92 -3.72 -10.02
N GLU A 160 -29.85 -2.93 -10.00
CA GLU A 160 -29.76 -1.68 -10.73
C GLU A 160 -28.38 -1.57 -11.38
N THR A 161 -28.34 -1.14 -12.63
CA THR A 161 -27.10 -0.91 -13.36
C THR A 161 -26.90 0.58 -13.54
N PHE A 162 -25.78 1.10 -13.05
CA PHE A 162 -25.43 2.50 -13.18
C PHE A 162 -24.13 2.66 -13.96
N THR A 163 -24.13 3.58 -14.91
CA THR A 163 -22.95 3.96 -15.70
C THR A 163 -22.62 5.40 -15.41
N PHE A 164 -21.38 5.67 -15.00
CA PHE A 164 -20.91 7.02 -14.67
C PHE A 164 -19.57 7.31 -15.33
N HIS A 165 -19.29 8.59 -15.57
CA HIS A 165 -17.98 9.04 -16.06
C HIS A 165 -17.02 9.20 -14.88
N GLY A 166 -15.77 8.76 -15.03
CA GLY A 166 -14.75 8.84 -13.99
C GLY A 166 -13.40 9.39 -14.50
N PRO A 167 -12.36 9.36 -13.65
CA PRO A 167 -11.00 9.65 -14.09
C PRO A 167 -10.52 8.67 -15.17
N PRO A 168 -9.47 9.00 -15.92
CA PRO A 168 -8.90 8.10 -16.93
C PRO A 168 -8.53 6.71 -16.39
N GLY A 169 -8.59 5.71 -17.26
CA GLY A 169 -8.15 4.35 -16.94
C GLY A 169 -6.62 4.25 -16.84
N PRO A 170 -6.05 3.29 -16.08
CA PRO A 170 -4.60 3.04 -16.07
C PRO A 170 -4.02 2.67 -17.44
N ASP A 171 -4.87 2.20 -18.35
CA ASP A 171 -4.58 1.84 -19.73
C ASP A 171 -4.59 3.03 -20.70
N GLU A 172 -5.05 4.21 -20.26
CA GLU A 172 -5.15 5.42 -21.07
C GLU A 172 -3.92 6.32 -20.93
N VAL A 173 -3.64 7.13 -21.96
CA VAL A 173 -2.54 8.10 -21.97
C VAL A 173 -3.11 9.51 -22.20
N PRO A 174 -2.89 10.47 -21.28
CA PRO A 174 -2.18 10.32 -20.01
C PRO A 174 -2.98 9.48 -19.00
N GLY A 175 -2.27 8.75 -18.14
CA GLY A 175 -2.88 7.94 -17.10
C GLY A 175 -3.67 8.76 -16.06
N PRO A 176 -4.35 8.10 -15.10
CA PRO A 176 -5.30 8.74 -14.19
C PRO A 176 -4.69 9.82 -13.29
N VAL A 177 -3.42 9.64 -12.92
CA VAL A 177 -2.74 10.46 -11.92
C VAL A 177 -1.59 11.18 -12.57
N LYS A 178 -1.56 12.50 -12.41
CA LYS A 178 -0.41 13.33 -12.76
C LYS A 178 0.26 13.79 -11.47
N PHE A 179 1.59 13.70 -11.43
CA PHE A 179 2.38 14.26 -10.35
C PHE A 179 2.83 15.68 -10.72
N THR A 180 2.86 16.59 -9.76
CA THR A 180 3.43 17.92 -9.96
C THR A 180 4.95 17.90 -9.82
N ARG A 181 5.61 18.94 -10.30
CA ARG A 181 6.96 19.25 -9.81
C ARG A 181 6.92 19.54 -8.30
N PRO A 182 8.00 19.24 -7.56
CA PRO A 182 8.10 19.65 -6.17
C PRO A 182 8.07 21.18 -6.03
N TYR A 183 7.32 21.69 -5.04
CA TYR A 183 7.21 23.13 -4.77
C TYR A 183 7.22 23.40 -3.26
N PHE A 184 7.52 24.64 -2.88
CA PHE A 184 7.49 25.08 -1.49
C PHE A 184 6.20 25.84 -1.19
N ASP A 185 5.43 25.38 -0.20
CA ASP A 185 4.11 25.94 0.16
C ASP A 185 4.25 27.08 1.19
N CYS A 186 4.64 28.27 0.71
CA CYS A 186 4.82 29.46 1.55
C CYS A 186 3.53 29.91 2.26
N GLY A 187 3.61 30.20 3.55
CA GLY A 187 2.52 30.85 4.31
C GLY A 187 1.41 29.91 4.77
N ARG A 188 1.50 28.62 4.43
CA ARG A 188 0.59 27.56 4.90
C ARG A 188 1.36 26.49 5.64
N SER A 189 1.83 25.45 4.93
CA SER A 189 2.60 24.37 5.54
C SER A 189 4.09 24.69 5.70
N ASN A 190 4.64 25.66 4.96
CA ASN A 190 6.06 26.04 4.96
C ASN A 190 7.02 24.85 4.77
N ARG A 191 6.64 23.92 3.89
CA ARG A 191 7.43 22.71 3.57
C ARG A 191 7.53 22.51 2.06
N TRP A 192 8.52 21.72 1.65
CA TRP A 192 8.59 21.21 0.29
C TRP A 192 7.58 20.08 0.12
N LEU A 193 6.71 20.20 -0.87
CA LEU A 193 5.65 19.25 -1.15
C LEU A 193 5.73 18.76 -2.58
N VAL A 194 5.22 17.55 -2.79
CA VAL A 194 4.83 17.05 -4.11
C VAL A 194 3.36 16.68 -4.06
N ALA A 195 2.64 16.89 -5.17
CA ALA A 195 1.22 16.64 -5.26
C ALA A 195 0.88 15.59 -6.33
N ALA A 196 -0.17 14.83 -6.08
CA ALA A 196 -0.76 13.85 -6.98
C ALA A 196 -2.18 14.33 -7.29
N VAL A 197 -2.45 14.54 -8.58
CA VAL A 197 -3.64 15.22 -9.06
C VAL A 197 -4.44 14.28 -9.95
N VAL A 198 -5.72 14.13 -9.64
CA VAL A 198 -6.66 13.27 -10.36
C VAL A 198 -7.93 14.06 -10.68
N PRO A 199 -8.44 14.02 -11.91
CA PRO A 199 -9.63 14.77 -12.28
C PRO A 199 -10.90 14.09 -11.74
N ILE A 200 -11.90 14.90 -11.43
CA ILE A 200 -13.25 14.47 -11.04
C ILE A 200 -14.18 14.81 -12.20
N ALA A 201 -14.90 13.81 -12.68
CA ALA A 201 -15.85 13.97 -13.77
C ALA A 201 -17.27 14.17 -13.22
N ASP A 202 -18.00 15.13 -13.79
CA ASP A 202 -19.43 15.32 -13.59
C ASP A 202 -20.09 15.74 -14.90
N ILE A 203 -21.42 15.70 -14.94
CA ILE A 203 -22.22 16.07 -16.09
C ILE A 203 -22.59 17.55 -15.97
N TYR A 204 -22.15 18.39 -16.91
CA TYR A 204 -22.38 19.84 -16.90
C TYR A 204 -23.31 20.27 -18.06
N PRO A 205 -24.24 21.24 -17.89
CA PRO A 205 -24.68 21.86 -16.65
C PRO A 205 -25.74 21.01 -15.94
N ARG A 206 -25.40 20.55 -14.73
CA ARG A 206 -26.05 19.46 -14.00
C ARG A 206 -27.47 19.77 -13.46
N HIS A 207 -27.94 21.00 -13.60
CA HIS A 207 -29.16 21.49 -12.94
C HIS A 207 -30.08 22.31 -13.85
N THR A 208 -29.93 22.14 -15.16
CA THR A 208 -30.86 22.73 -16.12
C THR A 208 -32.03 21.78 -16.36
N GLY A 209 -33.21 22.32 -16.68
CA GLY A 209 -34.33 21.49 -17.17
C GLY A 209 -34.05 20.88 -18.55
N PHE A 210 -32.92 21.26 -19.17
CA PHE A 210 -32.53 20.89 -20.52
C PHE A 210 -31.51 19.74 -20.48
N ARG A 211 -32.01 18.51 -20.25
CA ARG A 211 -31.17 17.30 -20.25
C ARG A 211 -30.41 17.05 -21.56
N HIS A 212 -30.80 17.69 -22.66
CA HIS A 212 -30.13 17.58 -23.96
C HIS A 212 -28.85 18.44 -24.07
N ILE A 213 -28.55 19.27 -23.07
CA ILE A 213 -27.35 20.14 -23.01
C ILE A 213 -26.31 19.56 -22.03
N GLU A 214 -26.59 18.42 -21.42
CA GLU A 214 -25.71 17.76 -20.46
C GLU A 214 -24.58 17.01 -21.18
N TYR A 215 -23.32 17.36 -20.87
CA TYR A 215 -22.13 16.67 -21.39
C TYR A 215 -21.10 16.42 -20.27
N PRO A 216 -20.31 15.35 -20.36
CA PRO A 216 -19.35 15.01 -19.31
C PRO A 216 -18.13 15.92 -19.37
N THR A 217 -17.75 16.48 -18.22
CA THR A 217 -16.62 17.40 -18.07
C THR A 217 -15.85 17.12 -16.78
N TYR A 218 -14.56 17.46 -16.76
CA TYR A 218 -13.82 17.53 -15.50
C TYR A 218 -14.17 18.82 -14.76
N THR A 219 -14.93 18.70 -13.69
CA THR A 219 -15.44 19.84 -12.90
C THR A 219 -14.57 20.17 -11.70
N ALA A 220 -13.76 19.21 -11.26
CA ALA A 220 -12.86 19.36 -10.12
C ALA A 220 -11.62 18.47 -10.24
N ALA A 221 -10.66 18.66 -9.34
CA ALA A 221 -9.49 17.81 -9.18
C ALA A 221 -9.27 17.46 -7.72
N ALA A 222 -9.02 16.18 -7.44
CA ALA A 222 -8.55 15.70 -6.15
C ALA A 222 -7.02 15.85 -6.10
N VAL A 223 -6.53 16.58 -5.10
CA VAL A 223 -5.10 16.88 -4.91
C VAL A 223 -4.69 16.37 -3.53
N VAL A 224 -3.78 15.39 -3.52
CA VAL A 224 -3.17 14.87 -2.30
C VAL A 224 -1.70 15.24 -2.30
N GLU A 225 -1.21 15.78 -1.19
CA GLU A 225 0.14 16.31 -1.06
C GLU A 225 0.92 15.54 0.02
N MET A 226 2.19 15.23 -0.25
CA MET A 226 3.11 14.66 0.73
C MET A 226 4.38 15.48 0.85
N ASP A 227 5.06 15.32 1.97
CA ASP A 227 6.36 15.93 2.23
C ASP A 227 7.42 15.39 1.27
N PHE A 228 8.05 16.28 0.52
CA PHE A 228 9.08 15.93 -0.46
C PHE A 228 10.35 15.39 0.21
N GLU A 229 10.65 15.81 1.44
CA GLU A 229 11.83 15.37 2.19
C GLU A 229 11.78 13.87 2.56
N ARG A 230 10.61 13.25 2.44
CA ARG A 230 10.41 11.81 2.67
C ARG A 230 10.72 10.95 1.45
N ILE A 231 10.99 11.55 0.29
CA ILE A 231 11.30 10.82 -0.95
C ILE A 231 12.80 10.51 -0.99
N ASP A 232 13.14 9.26 -1.26
CA ASP A 232 14.53 8.83 -1.40
C ASP A 232 15.19 9.47 -2.62
N ILE A 233 16.46 9.86 -2.49
CA ILE A 233 17.30 10.20 -3.64
C ILE A 233 18.02 8.95 -4.14
N ASN A 234 18.13 8.82 -5.47
CA ASN A 234 18.93 7.75 -6.07
C ASN A 234 20.29 8.31 -6.51
N GLN A 235 21.37 7.91 -5.83
CA GLN A 235 22.73 8.37 -6.14
C GLN A 235 23.49 7.45 -7.09
N CYS A 236 22.94 6.28 -7.39
CA CYS A 236 23.60 5.29 -8.23
C CYS A 236 23.63 5.74 -9.71
N PRO A 237 24.61 5.25 -10.50
CA PRO A 237 24.64 5.50 -11.92
C PRO A 237 23.40 4.92 -12.62
N PRO A 238 23.01 5.45 -13.79
CA PRO A 238 21.91 4.91 -14.57
C PRO A 238 22.17 3.43 -14.91
N SER A 239 21.20 2.58 -14.60
CA SER A 239 21.27 1.13 -14.83
C SER A 239 19.91 0.59 -15.28
N ALA A 240 19.86 -0.69 -15.64
CA ALA A 240 18.61 -1.37 -15.95
C ALA A 240 17.70 -1.33 -14.70
N GLY A 241 16.63 -0.53 -14.76
CA GLY A 241 15.72 -0.25 -13.64
C GLY A 241 15.69 1.22 -13.18
N ASN A 242 16.69 2.04 -13.56
CA ASN A 242 16.73 3.48 -13.27
C ASN A 242 17.17 4.30 -14.49
N ILE A 243 16.45 4.14 -15.61
CA ILE A 243 16.74 4.84 -16.88
C ILE A 243 16.09 6.24 -16.91
N GLY A 244 15.19 6.53 -15.96
CA GLY A 244 14.48 7.80 -15.89
C GLY A 244 15.38 9.00 -15.57
N PRO A 245 14.88 10.23 -15.78
CA PRO A 245 15.61 11.44 -15.45
C PRO A 245 15.87 11.51 -13.95
N ASN A 246 17.15 11.57 -13.57
CA ASN A 246 17.58 11.65 -12.18
C ASN A 246 18.74 12.64 -12.04
N ARG A 247 18.52 13.72 -11.28
CA ARG A 247 19.53 14.77 -11.06
C ARG A 247 20.69 14.32 -10.16
N PHE A 248 20.46 13.30 -9.33
CA PHE A 248 21.44 12.75 -8.40
C PHE A 248 22.18 11.52 -8.94
N ALA A 249 21.90 11.11 -10.19
CA ALA A 249 22.56 9.96 -10.79
C ALA A 249 24.08 10.14 -10.81
N ASP A 250 24.80 9.03 -10.58
CA ASP A 250 26.27 8.98 -10.59
C ASP A 250 26.96 9.92 -9.57
N THR A 251 26.28 10.21 -8.45
CA THR A 251 26.86 10.95 -7.32
C THR A 251 27.32 10.05 -6.18
N ALA A 252 27.08 8.74 -6.28
CA ALA A 252 27.56 7.76 -5.31
C ALA A 252 29.09 7.69 -5.31
N ARG A 253 29.67 7.60 -4.12
CA ARG A 253 31.12 7.49 -3.91
C ARG A 253 31.62 6.04 -3.98
N CYS A 254 30.87 5.14 -4.61
CA CYS A 254 31.33 3.76 -4.81
C CYS A 254 32.60 3.73 -5.67
N LYS A 255 33.49 2.78 -5.39
CA LYS A 255 34.72 2.57 -6.16
C LYS A 255 34.36 1.94 -7.50
N ASN A 256 34.39 2.71 -8.58
CA ASN A 256 33.97 2.24 -9.91
C ASN A 256 34.80 1.07 -10.46
N GLU A 257 36.01 0.83 -9.96
CA GLU A 257 36.84 -0.28 -10.42
C GLU A 257 36.43 -1.62 -9.80
N THR A 258 36.03 -1.61 -8.52
CA THR A 258 35.85 -2.83 -7.72
C THR A 258 34.41 -3.02 -7.21
N THR A 259 33.58 -1.98 -7.23
CA THR A 259 32.21 -2.00 -6.67
C THR A 259 31.14 -1.51 -7.64
N GLU A 260 29.90 -1.87 -7.33
CA GLU A 260 28.66 -1.55 -8.01
C GLU A 260 27.69 -0.93 -6.98
N CYS A 261 26.95 0.10 -7.38
CA CYS A 261 26.03 0.81 -6.50
C CYS A 261 24.63 0.21 -6.54
N GLU A 262 24.04 -0.01 -5.37
CA GLU A 262 22.66 -0.46 -5.19
C GLU A 262 21.92 0.55 -4.31
N PRO A 263 20.79 1.14 -4.76
CA PRO A 263 20.05 2.13 -3.97
C PRO A 263 19.33 1.46 -2.79
N LEU A 264 19.22 2.18 -1.68
CA LEU A 264 18.44 1.76 -0.51
C LEU A 264 17.13 2.55 -0.46
N HIS A 265 16.02 1.85 -0.20
CA HIS A 265 14.69 2.46 -0.06
C HIS A 265 14.40 2.85 1.40
N GLY A 266 13.57 3.88 1.62
CA GLY A 266 13.16 4.36 2.94
C GLY A 266 14.23 5.19 3.67
N TRP A 267 15.22 5.70 2.93
CA TRP A 267 16.30 6.51 3.49
C TRP A 267 15.90 7.98 3.66
N GLY A 268 14.93 8.49 2.91
CA GLY A 268 14.53 9.89 2.83
C GLY A 268 15.43 10.73 1.91
N PHE A 269 15.15 12.03 1.83
CA PHE A 269 15.84 12.97 0.95
C PHE A 269 17.22 13.39 1.51
N ARG A 270 18.13 12.41 1.63
CA ARG A 270 19.48 12.61 2.18
C ARG A 270 20.51 11.71 1.48
N ARG A 271 21.76 12.18 1.44
CA ARG A 271 22.88 11.40 0.89
C ARG A 271 23.18 10.14 1.71
N GLY A 272 23.80 9.16 1.05
CA GLY A 272 24.18 7.88 1.63
C GLY A 272 23.11 6.79 1.54
N GLY A 273 21.99 7.04 0.85
CA GLY A 273 20.90 6.09 0.60
C GLY A 273 21.24 5.03 -0.45
N TYR A 274 22.43 4.45 -0.38
CA TYR A 274 22.90 3.39 -1.28
C TYR A 274 23.88 2.47 -0.55
N GLN A 275 24.18 1.32 -1.13
CA GLN A 275 25.26 0.44 -0.71
C GLN A 275 26.14 0.08 -1.91
N CYS A 276 27.44 -0.09 -1.67
CA CYS A 276 28.39 -0.51 -2.69
C CYS A 276 28.66 -2.01 -2.54
N ARG A 277 28.11 -2.80 -3.46
CA ARG A 277 28.36 -4.24 -3.59
C ARG A 277 29.63 -4.47 -4.40
N CYS A 278 30.35 -5.57 -4.15
CA CYS A 278 31.46 -5.94 -5.02
C CYS A 278 30.97 -6.29 -6.43
N ARG A 279 31.75 -5.92 -7.45
CA ARG A 279 31.50 -6.32 -8.85
C ARG A 279 31.76 -7.82 -9.04
N PRO A 280 31.11 -8.46 -10.04
CA PRO A 280 31.48 -9.81 -10.46
C PRO A 280 32.99 -9.95 -10.70
N GLY A 281 33.57 -11.07 -10.28
CA GLY A 281 35.02 -11.29 -10.31
C GLY A 281 35.80 -10.62 -9.16
N THR A 282 35.13 -9.92 -8.25
CA THR A 282 35.71 -9.38 -7.01
C THR A 282 34.95 -9.88 -5.78
N ARG A 283 35.56 -9.75 -4.60
CA ARG A 283 35.02 -10.20 -3.32
C ARG A 283 35.30 -9.21 -2.20
N LEU A 284 34.54 -9.34 -1.12
CA LEU A 284 34.78 -8.55 0.09
C LEU A 284 36.15 -8.89 0.71
N PRO A 285 36.85 -7.90 1.30
CA PRO A 285 38.00 -8.13 2.14
C PRO A 285 37.67 -9.05 3.34
N LEU A 286 38.69 -9.72 3.89
CA LEU A 286 38.50 -10.65 5.01
C LEU A 286 37.99 -9.98 6.28
N GLN A 287 38.11 -8.66 6.41
CA GLN A 287 37.68 -7.89 7.57
C GLN A 287 36.24 -7.39 7.45
N THR A 288 35.69 -7.36 6.25
CA THR A 288 34.39 -6.75 5.95
C THR A 288 33.32 -7.82 5.76
N ARG A 289 32.20 -7.69 6.47
CA ARG A 289 31.10 -8.67 6.46
C ARG A 289 29.98 -8.38 5.46
N ARG A 290 29.70 -7.10 5.21
CA ARG A 290 28.55 -6.63 4.43
C ARG A 290 29.03 -5.70 3.31
N PRO A 291 28.22 -5.47 2.26
CA PRO A 291 28.45 -4.38 1.32
C PRO A 291 28.71 -3.05 2.04
N PHE A 292 29.51 -2.19 1.44
CA PHE A 292 29.89 -0.92 2.05
C PHE A 292 28.69 0.03 2.03
N LEU A 293 28.19 0.43 3.20
CA LEU A 293 27.06 1.35 3.29
C LEU A 293 27.45 2.75 2.85
N GLY A 294 26.63 3.35 1.99
CA GLY A 294 26.82 4.69 1.46
C GLY A 294 26.93 5.73 2.58
N GLU A 295 26.13 5.64 3.64
CA GLU A 295 26.24 6.52 4.80
C GLU A 295 27.65 6.57 5.40
N ILE A 296 28.32 5.41 5.50
CA ILE A 296 29.68 5.33 6.05
C ILE A 296 30.67 5.95 5.07
N ILE A 297 30.51 5.69 3.77
CA ILE A 297 31.38 6.22 2.71
C ILE A 297 31.25 7.75 2.61
N GLU A 298 30.03 8.28 2.69
CA GLU A 298 29.75 9.72 2.65
C GLU A 298 30.32 10.46 3.87
N ARG A 299 30.41 9.79 5.02
CA ARG A 299 31.01 10.34 6.26
C ARG A 299 32.52 10.11 6.38
N ALA A 300 33.09 9.22 5.56
CA ALA A 300 34.50 8.86 5.64
C ALA A 300 35.42 10.05 5.33
N THR A 301 36.54 10.12 6.05
CA THR A 301 37.63 11.05 5.73
C THR A 301 38.28 10.67 4.39
N ALA A 302 39.00 11.61 3.77
CA ALA A 302 39.71 11.35 2.52
C ALA A 302 40.68 10.15 2.65
N GLU A 303 41.44 10.08 3.74
CA GLU A 303 42.39 8.99 3.99
C GLU A 303 41.70 7.62 4.12
N GLN A 304 40.60 7.54 4.86
CA GLN A 304 39.80 6.31 4.98
C GLN A 304 39.20 5.89 3.64
N TYR A 305 38.76 6.86 2.83
CA TYR A 305 38.19 6.60 1.52
C TYR A 305 39.22 6.08 0.51
N TYR A 306 40.44 6.63 0.50
CA TYR A 306 41.49 6.19 -0.43
C TYR A 306 42.07 4.82 -0.04
N ASN A 307 42.20 4.53 1.25
CA ASN A 307 42.79 3.28 1.73
C ASN A 307 41.77 2.14 1.94
N GLY A 308 40.48 2.41 1.74
CA GLY A 308 39.39 1.50 2.10
C GLY A 308 38.28 1.43 1.06
N PHE A 309 37.24 0.67 1.38
CA PHE A 309 36.04 0.47 0.55
C PHE A 309 36.27 -0.21 -0.81
N ASP A 310 37.46 -0.79 -1.03
CA ASP A 310 37.77 -1.57 -2.23
C ASP A 310 37.48 -3.07 -2.05
N CYS A 311 36.94 -3.69 -3.09
CA CYS A 311 36.84 -5.15 -3.18
C CYS A 311 38.12 -5.77 -3.74
N LYS A 312 38.46 -7.00 -3.30
CA LYS A 312 39.64 -7.74 -3.76
C LYS A 312 39.29 -8.59 -4.97
N LYS A 313 40.18 -8.68 -5.97
CA LYS A 313 39.97 -9.57 -7.13
C LYS A 313 39.96 -11.04 -6.72
N ILE A 314 39.09 -11.83 -7.35
CA ILE A 314 39.08 -13.28 -7.28
C ILE A 314 40.20 -13.79 -8.19
N GLY A 315 41.00 -14.75 -7.72
CA GLY A 315 42.16 -15.25 -8.46
C GLY A 315 41.76 -16.10 -9.66
N TRP A 316 41.38 -17.36 -9.41
CA TRP A 316 40.97 -18.30 -10.46
C TRP A 316 39.45 -18.42 -10.51
N ILE A 317 38.85 -18.08 -11.64
CA ILE A 317 37.41 -18.10 -11.88
C ILE A 317 37.06 -19.35 -12.71
N GLN A 318 36.00 -20.05 -12.30
CA GLN A 318 35.47 -21.25 -12.95
C GLN A 318 34.39 -20.89 -13.98
N LYS A 319 34.27 -21.69 -15.02
CA LYS A 319 33.07 -21.71 -15.88
C LYS A 319 32.14 -22.82 -15.43
N LEU A 320 30.84 -22.56 -15.45
CA LEU A 320 29.84 -23.60 -15.21
C LEU A 320 29.92 -24.65 -16.34
N PRO A 321 29.85 -25.95 -16.00
CA PRO A 321 29.85 -27.00 -17.02
C PRO A 321 28.57 -26.94 -17.86
N VAL A 322 28.71 -27.20 -19.16
CA VAL A 322 27.59 -27.20 -20.12
C VAL A 322 26.75 -28.47 -20.00
N GLN A 323 27.39 -29.59 -19.68
CA GLN A 323 26.73 -30.89 -19.52
C GLN A 323 26.25 -31.06 -18.07
N TRP A 324 25.02 -31.54 -17.93
CA TRP A 324 24.45 -31.91 -16.64
C TRP A 324 24.55 -33.42 -16.46
N GLU A 325 24.97 -33.84 -15.28
CA GLU A 325 25.08 -35.24 -14.90
C GLU A 325 24.14 -35.50 -13.72
N LYS A 326 23.81 -36.78 -13.49
CA LYS A 326 23.12 -37.16 -12.25
C LYS A 326 24.06 -36.92 -11.07
N SER A 327 23.49 -36.53 -9.93
CA SER A 327 24.28 -36.42 -8.70
C SER A 327 24.81 -37.78 -8.28
N ASP A 328 26.03 -37.82 -7.74
CA ASP A 328 26.55 -39.02 -7.09
C ASP A 328 25.56 -39.54 -6.03
N PRO A 329 25.24 -40.85 -6.02
CA PRO A 329 24.24 -41.42 -5.11
C PRO A 329 24.51 -41.10 -3.64
N TYR A 330 25.77 -41.07 -3.21
CA TYR A 330 26.13 -40.74 -1.84
C TYR A 330 25.80 -39.27 -1.51
N LEU A 331 26.12 -38.35 -2.42
CA LEU A 331 25.79 -36.93 -2.24
C LEU A 331 24.28 -36.68 -2.23
N ARG A 332 23.53 -37.44 -3.02
CA ARG A 332 22.07 -37.37 -3.02
C ARG A 332 21.51 -37.78 -1.66
N GLU A 333 21.95 -38.90 -1.11
CA GLU A 333 21.50 -39.38 0.21
C GLU A 333 21.85 -38.41 1.34
N VAL A 334 23.04 -37.80 1.31
CA VAL A 334 23.42 -36.76 2.30
C VAL A 334 22.46 -35.55 2.25
N ASN A 335 22.02 -35.14 1.07
CA ASN A 335 21.05 -34.04 0.96
C ASN A 335 19.64 -34.47 1.41
N LEU A 336 19.22 -35.70 1.14
CA LEU A 336 17.92 -36.22 1.60
C LEU A 336 17.88 -36.48 3.11
N ASP A 337 19.00 -36.86 3.72
CA ASP A 337 19.13 -36.93 5.18
C ASP A 337 19.06 -35.55 5.83
N LYS A 338 19.55 -34.51 5.13
CA LYS A 338 19.42 -33.11 5.59
C LYS A 338 17.97 -32.61 5.52
N TYR A 339 17.22 -33.04 4.51
CA TYR A 339 15.83 -32.64 4.26
C TYR A 339 14.88 -33.86 4.24
N PRO A 340 14.65 -34.51 5.39
CA PRO A 340 13.88 -35.76 5.48
C PRO A 340 12.43 -35.61 4.99
N GLU A 341 11.85 -34.40 5.06
CA GLU A 341 10.51 -34.06 4.59
C GLU A 341 10.32 -34.21 3.07
N TYR A 342 11.40 -34.43 2.31
CA TYR A 342 11.37 -34.71 0.87
C TYR A 342 11.39 -36.20 0.54
N ARG A 343 11.70 -37.09 1.50
CA ARG A 343 11.58 -38.54 1.34
C ARG A 343 10.13 -38.98 1.43
N ASP A 344 9.47 -38.65 2.54
CA ASP A 344 8.08 -39.04 2.81
C ASP A 344 7.14 -37.86 2.54
N GLN A 345 6.83 -37.65 1.26
CA GLN A 345 6.08 -36.48 0.83
C GLN A 345 4.59 -36.60 1.16
N VAL A 346 4.18 -35.94 2.24
CA VAL A 346 2.78 -35.71 2.58
C VAL A 346 2.14 -34.79 1.53
N ARG A 347 0.85 -35.02 1.21
CA ARG A 347 0.10 -34.21 0.23
C ARG A 347 -1.19 -33.68 0.82
N GLY A 348 -1.68 -32.57 0.24
CA GLY A 348 -2.93 -31.94 0.66
C GLY A 348 -2.78 -31.08 1.93
N PRO A 349 -3.86 -30.83 2.69
CA PRO A 349 -3.85 -29.89 3.81
C PRO A 349 -2.96 -30.35 4.98
N ALA A 350 -2.71 -31.66 5.11
CA ALA A 350 -1.83 -32.21 6.14
C ALA A 350 -0.35 -31.75 6.01
N THR A 351 0.04 -31.18 4.86
CA THR A 351 1.38 -30.60 4.64
C THR A 351 1.66 -29.41 5.56
N LEU A 352 0.64 -28.64 5.93
CA LEU A 352 0.76 -27.45 6.79
C LEU A 352 1.01 -27.79 8.26
N ASN A 353 0.70 -29.03 8.68
CA ASN A 353 0.80 -29.47 10.07
C ASN A 353 2.09 -30.24 10.37
N GLN A 354 3.01 -30.33 9.40
CA GLN A 354 4.28 -31.02 9.57
C GLN A 354 5.24 -30.21 10.46
N PRO A 355 6.07 -30.87 11.31
CA PRO A 355 7.04 -30.18 12.14
C PRO A 355 8.16 -29.53 11.31
N GLN A 356 8.52 -30.16 10.18
CA GLN A 356 9.41 -29.61 9.15
C GLN A 356 8.61 -29.46 7.86
N LEU A 357 8.54 -28.24 7.36
CA LEU A 357 7.65 -27.89 6.26
C LEU A 357 8.31 -28.17 4.91
N ASN A 358 7.71 -29.07 4.13
CA ASN A 358 8.06 -29.22 2.72
C ASN A 358 7.38 -28.11 1.90
N VAL A 359 8.14 -27.05 1.60
CA VAL A 359 7.60 -25.84 0.95
C VAL A 359 6.99 -26.16 -0.41
N HIS A 360 7.61 -27.03 -1.21
CA HIS A 360 7.08 -27.38 -2.53
C HIS A 360 5.70 -28.03 -2.42
N ARG A 361 5.52 -28.99 -1.51
CA ARG A 361 4.22 -29.66 -1.31
C ARG A 361 3.15 -28.75 -0.71
N VAL A 362 3.54 -27.81 0.14
CA VAL A 362 2.62 -26.76 0.65
C VAL A 362 2.17 -25.84 -0.47
N LEU A 363 3.10 -25.37 -1.31
CA LEU A 363 2.77 -24.51 -2.44
C LEU A 363 1.96 -25.23 -3.51
N ASP A 364 2.24 -26.50 -3.80
CA ASP A 364 1.42 -27.32 -4.68
C ASP A 364 -0.06 -27.34 -4.24
N PHE A 365 -0.32 -27.43 -2.93
CA PHE A 365 -1.67 -27.40 -2.37
C PHE A 365 -2.31 -26.01 -2.49
N ILE A 366 -1.57 -24.95 -2.13
CA ILE A 366 -2.08 -23.58 -2.14
C ILE A 366 -2.34 -23.12 -3.59
N LEU A 367 -1.35 -23.27 -4.48
CA LEU A 367 -1.43 -22.84 -5.89
C LEU A 367 -2.36 -23.74 -6.72
N GLY A 368 -2.49 -25.03 -6.36
CA GLY A 368 -3.41 -25.96 -6.99
C GLY A 368 -4.89 -25.74 -6.63
N MET A 369 -5.19 -24.83 -5.69
CA MET A 369 -6.56 -24.56 -5.26
C MET A 369 -7.34 -23.76 -6.30
N ASN A 370 -8.54 -24.24 -6.64
CA ASN A 370 -9.42 -23.57 -7.59
C ASN A 370 -10.89 -23.61 -7.10
N LYS A 371 -11.78 -22.94 -7.83
CA LYS A 371 -13.22 -22.83 -7.49
C LYS A 371 -13.94 -24.18 -7.37
N ASP A 372 -13.46 -25.21 -8.06
CA ASP A 372 -14.13 -26.51 -8.14
C ASP A 372 -13.56 -27.50 -7.10
N ASN A 373 -12.25 -27.51 -6.93
CA ASN A 373 -11.51 -28.34 -5.98
C ASN A 373 -11.75 -27.93 -4.53
N CYS A 374 -11.95 -26.63 -4.25
CA CYS A 374 -12.14 -26.13 -2.89
C CYS A 374 -13.34 -26.76 -2.18
N LYS A 375 -14.37 -27.20 -2.92
CA LYS A 375 -15.58 -27.83 -2.35
C LYS A 375 -15.33 -29.20 -1.74
N ARG A 376 -14.19 -29.83 -2.03
CA ARG A 376 -13.82 -31.15 -1.50
C ARG A 376 -13.19 -31.06 -0.10
N TYR A 377 -12.76 -29.88 0.31
CA TYR A 377 -12.05 -29.64 1.57
C TYR A 377 -12.99 -29.04 2.62
N LYS A 378 -12.66 -29.24 3.89
CA LYS A 378 -13.41 -28.61 4.99
C LYS A 378 -13.05 -27.13 5.10
N PRO A 379 -13.92 -26.28 5.67
CA PRO A 379 -13.61 -24.87 5.89
C PRO A 379 -12.36 -24.64 6.75
N GLU A 380 -12.05 -25.55 7.68
CA GLU A 380 -10.82 -25.49 8.49
C GLU A 380 -9.56 -25.73 7.63
N ASP A 381 -9.60 -26.69 6.69
CA ASP A 381 -8.49 -26.99 5.78
C ASP A 381 -8.18 -25.85 4.80
N LEU A 382 -9.14 -24.94 4.60
CA LEU A 382 -9.04 -23.77 3.75
C LEU A 382 -8.63 -22.50 4.52
N GLN A 383 -8.22 -22.63 5.78
CA GLN A 383 -7.61 -21.57 6.57
C GLN A 383 -6.13 -21.87 6.77
N LEU A 384 -5.27 -20.90 6.46
CA LEU A 384 -3.82 -21.05 6.60
C LEU A 384 -3.39 -20.56 7.98
N HIS A 385 -2.79 -21.46 8.76
CA HIS A 385 -2.26 -21.19 10.09
C HIS A 385 -0.71 -21.12 10.06
N GLY A 386 -0.09 -20.85 11.21
CA GLY A 386 1.35 -21.08 11.40
C GLY A 386 2.30 -20.02 10.82
N GLY A 387 1.85 -18.78 10.61
CA GLY A 387 2.74 -17.71 10.13
C GLY A 387 2.89 -17.63 8.61
N VAL A 388 1.98 -18.24 7.84
CA VAL A 388 1.96 -18.16 6.36
C VAL A 388 1.74 -16.74 5.85
N MET A 389 1.13 -15.86 6.66
CA MET A 389 0.92 -14.44 6.36
C MET A 389 2.08 -13.52 6.80
N TYR A 390 3.25 -14.08 7.08
CA TYR A 390 4.41 -13.29 7.50
C TYR A 390 4.71 -12.17 6.49
N GLY A 391 4.94 -10.94 7.00
CA GLY A 391 5.17 -9.76 6.17
C GLY A 391 3.93 -9.14 5.50
N ALA A 392 2.74 -9.75 5.65
CA ALA A 392 1.51 -9.24 5.04
C ALA A 392 1.10 -7.85 5.56
N GLU A 393 1.36 -7.56 6.84
CA GLU A 393 1.01 -6.29 7.47
C GLU A 393 1.78 -5.11 6.85
N GLU A 394 3.05 -5.30 6.51
CA GLU A 394 3.89 -4.31 5.86
C GLU A 394 3.58 -4.22 4.35
N PHE A 395 3.46 -5.36 3.68
CA PHE A 395 3.24 -5.39 2.23
C PHE A 395 1.88 -4.80 1.82
N PHE A 396 0.83 -5.06 2.61
CA PHE A 396 -0.53 -4.56 2.38
C PHE A 396 -0.92 -3.35 3.24
N GLU A 397 0.06 -2.67 3.85
CA GLU A 397 -0.18 -1.53 4.73
C GLU A 397 -0.97 -0.42 4.01
N ASN A 398 -0.69 -0.19 2.73
CA ASN A 398 -1.34 0.83 1.91
C ASN A 398 -2.82 0.52 1.67
N GLU A 399 -3.16 -0.75 1.39
CA GLU A 399 -4.54 -1.23 1.24
C GLU A 399 -5.30 -1.11 2.55
N ALA A 400 -4.66 -1.50 3.66
CA ALA A 400 -5.23 -1.39 5.00
C ALA A 400 -5.51 0.06 5.41
N LYS A 401 -4.60 1.00 5.09
CA LYS A 401 -4.80 2.44 5.28
C LYS A 401 -6.00 2.98 4.50
N MET A 402 -6.37 2.42 3.35
CA MET A 402 -7.58 2.85 2.63
C MET A 402 -8.86 2.48 3.38
N ALA A 403 -8.92 1.27 3.96
CA ALA A 403 -10.04 0.87 4.81
C ALA A 403 -10.14 1.74 6.06
N LEU A 404 -8.99 1.99 6.69
CA LEU A 404 -8.88 2.85 7.87
C LEU A 404 -9.35 4.28 7.56
N ARG A 405 -9.08 4.78 6.36
CA ARG A 405 -9.50 6.12 5.93
C ARG A 405 -11.01 6.23 5.91
N LEU A 406 -11.70 5.24 5.33
CA LEU A 406 -13.16 5.26 5.31
C LEU A 406 -13.73 5.12 6.73
N ALA A 407 -13.12 4.27 7.57
CA ALA A 407 -13.52 4.14 8.96
C ALA A 407 -13.36 5.47 9.74
N ASN A 408 -12.26 6.18 9.54
CA ASN A 408 -11.99 7.49 10.16
C ASN A 408 -12.91 8.58 9.61
N PHE A 409 -13.23 8.55 8.30
CA PHE A 409 -14.23 9.44 7.71
C PHE A 409 -15.61 9.28 8.36
N ILE A 410 -16.11 8.04 8.43
CA ILE A 410 -17.40 7.74 9.08
C ILE A 410 -17.35 8.18 10.55
N SER A 411 -16.25 7.92 11.25
CA SER A 411 -16.10 8.31 12.65
C SER A 411 -16.12 9.82 12.84
N ALA A 412 -15.42 10.56 11.99
CA ALA A 412 -15.42 12.02 12.02
C ALA A 412 -16.83 12.57 11.72
N PHE A 413 -17.51 12.04 10.70
CA PHE A 413 -18.85 12.48 10.33
C PHE A 413 -19.87 12.25 11.44
N LEU A 414 -19.90 11.04 12.03
CA LEU A 414 -20.84 10.69 13.10
C LEU A 414 -20.56 11.40 14.43
N GLN A 415 -19.36 11.93 14.63
CA GLN A 415 -18.99 12.65 15.86
C GLN A 415 -19.13 14.16 15.75
N VAL A 416 -18.90 14.73 14.57
CA VAL A 416 -18.83 16.18 14.33
C VAL A 416 -20.09 16.72 13.66
N SER A 417 -20.70 15.97 12.73
CA SER A 417 -21.86 16.44 11.98
C SER A 417 -23.15 16.22 12.79
N ASP A 418 -23.94 17.27 12.94
CA ASP A 418 -25.28 17.19 13.54
C ASP A 418 -26.36 17.63 12.55
N SER A 419 -27.20 16.69 12.12
CA SER A 419 -28.27 16.95 11.15
C SER A 419 -29.41 17.82 11.69
N LYS A 420 -29.47 18.00 13.02
CA LYS A 420 -30.46 18.85 13.69
C LYS A 420 -29.95 20.25 13.99
N GLU A 421 -28.72 20.56 13.61
CA GLU A 421 -28.12 21.87 13.86
C GLU A 421 -28.84 22.97 13.06
N VAL A 422 -29.05 24.11 13.71
CA VAL A 422 -29.70 25.28 13.10
C VAL A 422 -28.65 26.38 12.97
N TYR A 423 -28.26 26.66 11.72
CA TYR A 423 -27.37 27.78 11.42
C TYR A 423 -28.14 29.08 11.21
N SER A 424 -27.50 30.21 11.49
CA SER A 424 -28.03 31.53 11.15
C SER A 424 -27.99 31.76 9.63
N GLY A 425 -28.98 32.49 9.12
CA GLY A 425 -29.07 32.86 7.70
C GLY A 425 -29.59 31.74 6.79
N LYS A 426 -28.93 31.55 5.64
CA LYS A 426 -29.35 30.60 4.60
C LYS A 426 -28.72 29.21 4.71
N ARG A 427 -27.78 29.03 5.63
CA ARG A 427 -27.03 27.78 5.72
C ARG A 427 -27.90 26.65 6.28
N VAL A 428 -27.72 25.46 5.74
CA VAL A 428 -28.42 24.22 6.12
C VAL A 428 -27.40 23.23 6.67
N ALA A 429 -27.78 22.48 7.69
CA ALA A 429 -26.98 21.38 8.22
C ALA A 429 -26.93 20.20 7.25
N ASP A 430 -25.81 19.50 7.28
CA ASP A 430 -25.63 18.28 6.50
C ASP A 430 -26.58 17.21 7.06
N LYS A 431 -27.29 16.52 6.15
CA LYS A 431 -28.15 15.39 6.53
C LYS A 431 -27.32 14.17 6.91
N ASP A 432 -27.98 13.20 7.54
CA ASP A 432 -27.35 11.92 7.84
C ASP A 432 -26.86 11.20 6.57
N LEU A 433 -25.88 10.31 6.72
CA LEU A 433 -25.26 9.57 5.62
C LEU A 433 -26.30 8.74 4.85
N THR A 434 -26.31 8.89 3.52
CA THR A 434 -27.24 8.16 2.65
C THR A 434 -26.66 6.82 2.18
N GLU A 435 -27.54 5.91 1.73
CA GLU A 435 -27.13 4.61 1.17
C GLU A 435 -26.17 4.80 -0.02
N ASP A 436 -26.47 5.74 -0.90
CA ASP A 436 -25.70 6.00 -2.13
C ASP A 436 -24.31 6.56 -1.81
N GLN A 437 -24.18 7.42 -0.79
CA GLN A 437 -22.88 7.91 -0.29
C GLN A 437 -22.02 6.75 0.24
N MET A 438 -22.60 5.85 1.03
CA MET A 438 -21.87 4.72 1.61
C MET A 438 -21.53 3.63 0.58
N ILE A 439 -22.41 3.39 -0.39
CA ILE A 439 -22.14 2.53 -1.55
C ILE A 439 -21.00 3.14 -2.37
N GLY A 440 -21.04 4.44 -2.66
CA GLY A 440 -20.02 5.16 -3.40
C GLY A 440 -18.65 5.11 -2.71
N GLU A 441 -18.60 5.37 -1.41
CA GLU A 441 -17.35 5.28 -0.62
C GLU A 441 -16.77 3.86 -0.62
N THR A 442 -17.62 2.84 -0.46
CA THR A 442 -17.18 1.44 -0.48
C THR A 442 -16.67 1.02 -1.87
N LEU A 443 -17.38 1.43 -2.92
CA LEU A 443 -16.99 1.18 -4.31
C LEU A 443 -15.66 1.87 -4.65
N ALA A 444 -15.47 3.10 -4.18
CA ALA A 444 -14.26 3.87 -4.42
C ALA A 444 -13.01 3.17 -3.86
N LEU A 445 -13.11 2.38 -2.78
CA LEU A 445 -11.97 1.60 -2.26
C LEU A 445 -11.46 0.59 -3.29
N VAL A 446 -12.38 -0.09 -3.97
CA VAL A 446 -12.07 -1.11 -4.98
C VAL A 446 -11.58 -0.47 -6.29
N LEU A 447 -12.15 0.67 -6.67
CA LEU A 447 -11.75 1.43 -7.86
C LEU A 447 -10.39 2.11 -7.69
N GLY A 448 -10.14 2.69 -6.51
CA GLY A 448 -8.94 3.48 -6.23
C GLY A 448 -7.66 2.67 -6.04
N ASN A 449 -7.75 1.35 -5.89
CA ASN A 449 -6.59 0.47 -5.73
C ASN A 449 -6.77 -0.86 -6.47
N SER A 450 -5.86 -1.18 -7.38
CA SER A 450 -5.87 -2.40 -8.18
C SER A 450 -5.67 -3.68 -7.35
N ARG A 451 -4.97 -3.61 -6.20
CA ARG A 451 -4.71 -4.75 -5.31
C ARG A 451 -5.90 -5.14 -4.43
N ILE A 452 -6.84 -4.23 -4.18
CA ILE A 452 -8.05 -4.51 -3.39
C ILE A 452 -9.06 -5.25 -4.28
N TRP A 453 -9.34 -6.52 -3.99
CA TRP A 453 -10.28 -7.32 -4.78
C TRP A 453 -11.73 -7.14 -4.37
N SER A 454 -11.95 -6.93 -3.07
CA SER A 454 -13.25 -6.57 -2.53
C SER A 454 -13.13 -5.69 -1.30
N ALA A 455 -14.14 -4.86 -1.08
CA ALA A 455 -14.26 -4.01 0.10
C ALA A 455 -15.70 -4.06 0.61
N GLY A 456 -15.89 -3.89 1.91
CA GLY A 456 -17.21 -3.83 2.51
C GLY A 456 -17.25 -2.87 3.68
N THR A 457 -18.36 -2.16 3.82
CA THR A 457 -18.64 -1.35 5.01
C THR A 457 -19.75 -2.04 5.78
N TYR A 458 -19.47 -2.50 6.99
CA TYR A 458 -20.35 -3.36 7.77
C TYR A 458 -20.90 -2.59 8.98
N TRP A 459 -22.18 -2.24 8.96
CA TRP A 459 -22.82 -1.54 10.07
C TRP A 459 -23.36 -2.52 11.11
N GLU A 460 -23.24 -2.18 12.38
CA GLU A 460 -23.89 -2.92 13.46
C GLU A 460 -25.42 -2.70 13.41
N ARG A 461 -26.17 -3.60 14.06
CA ARG A 461 -27.63 -3.59 14.05
C ARG A 461 -28.20 -2.24 14.51
N ASN A 462 -29.13 -1.69 13.72
CA ASN A 462 -29.82 -0.41 13.95
C ASN A 462 -28.87 0.79 14.11
N LYS A 463 -27.64 0.72 13.56
CA LYS A 463 -26.68 1.83 13.62
C LYS A 463 -26.65 2.70 12.37
N PHE A 464 -27.25 2.24 11.27
CA PHE A 464 -27.43 3.03 10.05
C PHE A 464 -28.84 3.62 9.99
N THR A 465 -28.99 4.81 9.39
CA THR A 465 -30.28 5.52 9.35
C THR A 465 -31.33 4.76 8.57
N ASN A 466 -32.54 4.65 9.13
CA ASN A 466 -33.71 4.02 8.52
C ASN A 466 -33.50 2.55 8.05
N ARG A 467 -32.49 1.84 8.57
CA ARG A 467 -32.23 0.42 8.26
C ARG A 467 -31.84 -0.37 9.49
N THR A 468 -32.26 -1.64 9.54
CA THR A 468 -31.88 -2.56 10.62
C THR A 468 -30.48 -3.12 10.42
N LEU A 469 -30.15 -3.48 9.18
CA LEU A 469 -28.84 -3.93 8.74
C LEU A 469 -28.52 -3.23 7.43
N PHE A 470 -27.25 -2.87 7.26
CA PHE A 470 -26.75 -2.27 6.03
C PHE A 470 -25.28 -2.63 5.90
N ALA A 471 -24.93 -3.27 4.79
CA ALA A 471 -23.56 -3.71 4.57
C ALA A 471 -23.22 -3.73 3.07
N PRO A 472 -22.95 -2.56 2.45
CA PRO A 472 -22.49 -2.52 1.07
C PRO A 472 -21.16 -3.27 0.94
N TYR A 473 -21.09 -4.17 -0.04
CA TYR A 473 -19.93 -5.00 -0.36
C TYR A 473 -19.63 -4.91 -1.85
N ALA A 474 -18.53 -4.24 -2.18
CA ALA A 474 -18.05 -4.04 -3.55
C ALA A 474 -16.99 -5.09 -3.90
N TYR A 475 -17.00 -5.60 -5.12
CA TYR A 475 -16.00 -6.56 -5.61
C TYR A 475 -15.76 -6.46 -7.11
N LYS A 476 -14.54 -6.84 -7.52
CA LYS A 476 -14.11 -6.88 -8.93
C LYS A 476 -14.62 -8.13 -9.65
N ARG A 477 -14.78 -8.03 -10.97
CA ARG A 477 -14.92 -9.20 -11.84
C ARG A 477 -13.53 -9.74 -12.18
N PRO A 478 -13.35 -11.07 -12.32
CA PRO A 478 -12.05 -11.66 -12.68
C PRO A 478 -11.51 -11.21 -14.04
N LYS A 479 -12.38 -10.78 -14.95
CA LYS A 479 -11.98 -10.22 -16.25
C LYS A 479 -11.72 -8.73 -16.10
N ILE A 480 -10.58 -8.26 -16.62
CA ILE A 480 -10.19 -6.84 -16.67
C ILE A 480 -11.23 -6.08 -17.51
N THR A 481 -12.28 -5.63 -16.82
CA THR A 481 -13.39 -4.89 -17.39
C THR A 481 -13.67 -3.73 -16.44
N ARG A 482 -14.04 -2.56 -16.96
CA ARG A 482 -14.45 -1.39 -16.17
C ARG A 482 -15.85 -1.60 -15.54
N LYS A 483 -16.14 -2.84 -15.14
CA LYS A 483 -17.43 -3.33 -14.63
C LYS A 483 -17.24 -3.84 -13.21
N PHE A 484 -17.98 -3.27 -12.29
CA PHE A 484 -17.89 -3.54 -10.86
C PHE A 484 -19.24 -3.98 -10.32
N ASN A 485 -19.22 -4.75 -9.26
CA ASN A 485 -20.45 -5.21 -8.60
C ASN A 485 -20.46 -4.70 -7.17
N VAL A 486 -21.63 -4.28 -6.70
CA VAL A 486 -21.89 -3.96 -5.29
C VAL A 486 -23.13 -4.72 -4.86
N GLU A 487 -23.07 -5.37 -3.70
CA GLU A 487 -24.24 -5.99 -3.09
C GLU A 487 -24.38 -5.57 -1.63
N ASP A 488 -25.61 -5.33 -1.17
CA ASP A 488 -25.88 -5.18 0.25
C ASP A 488 -26.00 -6.57 0.91
N LEU A 489 -25.05 -6.89 1.78
CA LEU A 489 -24.99 -8.17 2.49
C LEU A 489 -26.09 -8.30 3.56
N ALA A 490 -26.82 -7.23 3.90
CA ALA A 490 -28.00 -7.29 4.75
C ALA A 490 -29.11 -8.20 4.20
N ARG A 491 -29.08 -8.51 2.90
CA ARG A 491 -29.97 -9.45 2.20
C ARG A 491 -29.82 -10.90 2.63
N LEU A 492 -28.65 -11.27 3.17
CA LEU A 492 -28.32 -12.65 3.50
C LEU A 492 -28.98 -13.02 4.84
N ASN A 493 -30.11 -13.72 4.76
CA ASN A 493 -30.89 -14.11 5.93
C ASN A 493 -30.32 -15.32 6.69
N LYS A 494 -29.39 -16.09 6.09
CA LYS A 494 -28.82 -17.27 6.76
C LYS A 494 -27.84 -16.84 7.85
N PRO A 495 -27.90 -17.44 9.05
CA PRO A 495 -27.03 -17.05 10.17
C PRO A 495 -25.54 -17.23 9.84
N GLU A 496 -25.18 -18.28 9.08
CA GLU A 496 -23.80 -18.57 8.68
C GLU A 496 -23.22 -17.55 7.67
N GLU A 497 -24.10 -16.98 6.84
CA GLU A 497 -23.75 -16.01 5.80
C GLU A 497 -23.75 -14.57 6.35
N SER A 498 -24.41 -14.32 7.48
CA SER A 498 -24.47 -13.01 8.11
C SER A 498 -23.07 -12.54 8.55
N TYR A 499 -22.72 -11.30 8.16
CA TYR A 499 -21.44 -10.69 8.52
C TYR A 499 -21.29 -10.48 10.04
N LEU A 500 -22.40 -10.31 10.77
CA LEU A 500 -22.41 -10.15 12.23
C LEU A 500 -21.86 -11.38 12.96
N ASN A 501 -22.01 -12.56 12.36
CA ASN A 501 -21.60 -13.83 12.97
C ASN A 501 -20.13 -14.18 12.69
N LYS A 502 -19.46 -13.46 11.80
CA LYS A 502 -18.07 -13.75 11.43
C LYS A 502 -17.10 -13.45 12.59
N PRO A 503 -16.03 -14.25 12.76
CA PRO A 503 -15.10 -14.11 13.88
C PRO A 503 -14.50 -12.71 14.02
N TRP A 504 -14.07 -12.12 12.90
CA TRP A 504 -13.46 -10.79 12.87
C TRP A 504 -14.41 -9.67 13.34
N PHE A 505 -15.71 -9.76 13.03
CA PHE A 505 -16.69 -8.74 13.43
C PHE A 505 -17.00 -8.84 14.92
N LYS A 506 -17.19 -10.08 15.41
CA LYS A 506 -17.37 -10.37 16.85
C LYS A 506 -16.16 -9.90 17.66
N PHE A 507 -14.95 -10.19 17.19
CA PHE A 507 -13.72 -9.76 17.84
C PHE A 507 -13.67 -8.24 18.03
N LEU A 508 -13.91 -7.46 16.97
CA LEU A 508 -13.93 -5.99 17.06
C LEU A 508 -15.04 -5.47 17.97
N LYS A 509 -16.24 -6.06 17.87
CA LYS A 509 -17.37 -5.70 18.73
C LYS A 509 -17.07 -5.92 20.21
N TYR A 510 -16.47 -7.05 20.57
CA TYR A 510 -16.11 -7.35 21.96
C TYR A 510 -14.95 -6.48 22.44
N ARG A 511 -13.93 -6.26 21.59
CA ARG A 511 -12.79 -5.38 21.90
C ARG A 511 -13.24 -3.96 22.25
N TRP A 512 -14.22 -3.44 21.51
CA TRP A 512 -14.70 -2.06 21.64
C TRP A 512 -16.07 -1.94 22.32
N ALA A 513 -16.42 -2.90 23.19
CA ALA A 513 -17.70 -2.89 23.89
C ALA A 513 -17.77 -1.80 24.99
N SER A 514 -16.64 -1.47 25.63
CA SER A 514 -16.62 -0.57 26.80
C SER A 514 -15.43 0.39 26.88
N ASN A 515 -14.25 0.02 26.38
CA ASN A 515 -13.04 0.85 26.48
C ASN A 515 -12.73 1.56 25.16
N PHE A 516 -12.61 2.89 25.21
CA PHE A 516 -12.29 3.76 24.06
C PHE A 516 -11.10 4.69 24.32
N ASP A 517 -10.33 4.44 25.38
CA ASP A 517 -9.24 5.33 25.80
C ASP A 517 -8.01 5.19 24.91
N ASN A 518 -7.85 4.04 24.26
CA ASN A 518 -6.79 3.79 23.29
C ASN A 518 -7.05 4.45 21.92
N LEU A 519 -8.22 5.06 21.69
CA LEU A 519 -8.50 5.74 20.42
C LEU A 519 -7.75 7.06 20.33
N GLU A 520 -7.24 7.35 19.14
CA GLU A 520 -6.49 8.57 18.90
C GLU A 520 -7.42 9.78 18.82
N LYS A 521 -7.00 10.92 19.36
CA LYS A 521 -7.76 12.18 19.30
C LYS A 521 -7.22 13.06 18.20
N PHE A 522 -8.00 13.22 17.15
CA PHE A 522 -7.67 14.08 16.02
C PHE A 522 -8.33 15.45 16.18
N TRP A 523 -7.52 16.51 16.26
CA TRP A 523 -7.98 17.88 16.45
C TRP A 523 -8.18 18.58 15.10
N MET A 524 -9.24 19.38 14.97
CA MET A 524 -9.60 20.05 13.73
C MET A 524 -9.94 21.52 13.98
N LYS A 525 -9.26 22.42 13.27
CA LYS A 525 -9.55 23.85 13.24
C LYS A 525 -10.27 24.18 11.93
N ILE A 526 -11.59 24.00 11.95
CA ILE A 526 -12.43 24.20 10.77
C ILE A 526 -12.80 25.68 10.60
N ARG A 527 -12.54 26.23 9.42
CA ARG A 527 -13.04 27.53 8.96
C ARG A 527 -13.83 27.35 7.68
N LEU A 528 -15.07 27.82 7.71
CA LEU A 528 -16.04 27.67 6.64
C LEU A 528 -16.27 29.03 5.98
N ARG A 529 -16.75 29.05 4.75
CA ARG A 529 -17.19 30.29 4.10
C ARG A 529 -18.36 30.92 4.88
N PHE A 530 -18.38 32.25 4.92
CA PHE A 530 -19.45 33.01 5.59
C PHE A 530 -20.76 32.99 4.80
N ASN A 531 -20.70 33.17 3.48
CA ASN A 531 -21.86 33.25 2.58
C ASN A 531 -21.64 32.46 1.27
N GLU A 532 -22.66 32.43 0.40
CA GLU A 532 -22.61 31.75 -0.90
C GLU A 532 -21.55 32.32 -1.85
N THR A 533 -21.23 33.62 -1.76
CA THR A 533 -20.23 34.27 -2.62
C THR A 533 -18.80 33.93 -2.22
N GLY A 534 -18.57 33.62 -0.93
CA GLY A 534 -17.30 33.10 -0.44
C GLY A 534 -16.25 34.16 -0.12
N GLU A 535 -16.56 35.43 0.07
CA GLU A 535 -15.50 36.46 0.23
C GLU A 535 -14.66 36.33 1.51
N ASN A 536 -15.26 35.82 2.60
CA ASN A 536 -14.61 35.70 3.91
C ASN A 536 -14.91 34.34 4.56
N THR A 537 -14.00 33.88 5.43
CA THR A 537 -14.18 32.67 6.24
C THR A 537 -14.57 32.98 7.69
N MET A 538 -15.46 32.16 8.25
CA MET A 538 -15.84 32.15 9.66
C MET A 538 -15.35 30.87 10.35
N LYS A 539 -15.08 30.94 11.66
CA LYS A 539 -14.73 29.76 12.46
C LYS A 539 -15.96 28.85 12.59
N PHE A 540 -15.75 27.54 12.57
CA PHE A 540 -16.80 26.60 12.95
C PHE A 540 -17.00 26.65 14.47
N GLU A 541 -18.21 27.01 14.90
CA GLU A 541 -18.51 27.35 16.31
C GLU A 541 -18.88 26.14 17.18
N HIS A 542 -19.01 24.95 16.59
CA HIS A 542 -19.42 23.74 17.31
C HIS A 542 -18.27 23.07 18.07
N TYR A 543 -18.55 22.65 19.31
CA TYR A 543 -17.66 21.83 20.12
C TYR A 543 -18.23 20.41 20.23
N PRO A 544 -17.40 19.35 20.23
CA PRO A 544 -15.94 19.39 20.26
C PRO A 544 -15.30 19.61 18.89
N THR A 545 -14.16 20.29 18.86
CA THR A 545 -13.32 20.47 17.65
C THR A 545 -12.38 19.29 17.41
N TYR A 546 -12.74 18.10 17.88
CA TYR A 546 -11.95 16.89 17.72
C TYR A 546 -12.89 15.69 17.54
N TYR A 547 -12.35 14.60 17.00
CA TYR A 547 -13.02 13.30 16.99
C TYR A 547 -12.04 12.21 17.46
N ARG A 548 -12.58 11.12 18.00
CA ARG A 548 -11.79 9.92 18.32
C ARG A 548 -11.83 8.96 17.14
N GLY A 549 -10.66 8.60 16.62
CA GLY A 549 -10.49 7.72 15.46
C GLY A 549 -9.61 6.51 15.73
N ALA A 550 -9.60 5.57 14.80
CA ALA A 550 -8.77 4.38 14.86
C ALA A 550 -7.40 4.62 14.21
N ARG A 551 -6.37 3.95 14.76
CA ARG A 551 -5.06 3.75 14.11
C ARG A 551 -4.99 2.36 13.46
N LEU A 552 -3.94 2.10 12.69
CA LEU A 552 -3.75 0.83 11.97
C LEU A 552 -3.72 -0.38 12.93
N GLU A 553 -3.12 -0.21 14.11
CA GLU A 553 -3.03 -1.22 15.18
C GLU A 553 -4.37 -1.57 15.84
N HIS A 554 -5.38 -0.70 15.69
CA HIS A 554 -6.73 -0.95 16.21
C HIS A 554 -7.55 -1.83 15.28
N GLY A 555 -7.09 -2.00 14.04
CA GLY A 555 -7.66 -2.92 13.08
C GLY A 555 -7.41 -4.39 13.42
N TYR A 556 -7.94 -5.27 12.59
CA TYR A 556 -7.79 -6.70 12.72
C TYR A 556 -7.47 -7.32 11.36
N TRP A 557 -6.37 -8.07 11.31
CA TRP A 557 -6.00 -8.92 10.18
C TRP A 557 -6.61 -10.31 10.38
N THR A 558 -7.36 -10.80 9.39
CA THR A 558 -7.83 -12.18 9.40
C THR A 558 -6.70 -13.11 9.01
N GLN A 559 -6.73 -14.34 9.52
CA GLN A 559 -5.93 -15.42 8.95
C GLN A 559 -6.26 -15.59 7.46
N PRO A 560 -5.29 -15.93 6.59
CA PRO A 560 -5.58 -16.13 5.18
C PRO A 560 -6.51 -17.31 4.98
N TYR A 561 -7.49 -17.16 4.09
CA TYR A 561 -8.47 -18.20 3.83
C TYR A 561 -8.87 -18.25 2.36
N TYR A 562 -9.29 -19.43 1.90
CA TYR A 562 -9.85 -19.61 0.56
C TYR A 562 -11.37 -19.51 0.59
N ASP A 563 -11.92 -18.53 -0.10
CA ASP A 563 -13.35 -18.25 -0.12
C ASP A 563 -14.08 -19.04 -1.23
N CYS A 564 -14.38 -20.31 -0.96
CA CYS A 564 -14.92 -21.23 -1.97
C CYS A 564 -16.32 -20.84 -2.50
N HIS A 565 -17.19 -20.36 -1.60
CA HIS A 565 -18.57 -19.93 -1.94
C HIS A 565 -18.68 -18.43 -2.22
N GLY A 566 -17.59 -17.70 -2.11
CA GLY A 566 -17.54 -16.26 -2.31
C GLY A 566 -17.70 -15.85 -3.77
N LYS A 567 -17.87 -14.54 -3.96
CA LYS A 567 -17.97 -13.91 -5.30
C LYS A 567 -16.66 -13.94 -6.07
N VAL A 568 -15.54 -14.02 -5.35
CA VAL A 568 -14.19 -14.06 -5.92
C VAL A 568 -13.47 -15.26 -5.29
N PRO A 569 -13.51 -16.46 -5.88
CA PRO A 569 -12.86 -17.64 -5.27
C PRO A 569 -11.35 -17.58 -5.49
N MET A 570 -10.60 -17.29 -4.42
CA MET A 570 -9.14 -17.18 -4.40
C MET A 570 -8.65 -17.20 -2.94
N TRP A 571 -7.33 -17.33 -2.74
CA TRP A 571 -6.70 -17.12 -1.43
C TRP A 571 -6.69 -15.65 -1.07
N LYS A 572 -7.23 -15.33 0.10
CA LYS A 572 -7.44 -13.94 0.51
C LYS A 572 -6.95 -13.69 1.92
N ILE A 573 -6.47 -12.47 2.12
CA ILE A 573 -6.30 -11.88 3.44
C ILE A 573 -7.22 -10.66 3.55
N LYS A 574 -7.87 -10.49 4.71
CA LYS A 574 -8.77 -9.37 4.98
C LYS A 574 -8.23 -8.54 6.13
N TYR A 575 -8.17 -7.23 5.92
CA TYR A 575 -7.96 -6.26 6.98
C TYR A 575 -9.28 -5.56 7.29
N VAL A 576 -9.58 -5.37 8.58
CA VAL A 576 -10.82 -4.73 9.03
C VAL A 576 -10.52 -3.61 10.03
N ALA A 577 -11.00 -2.41 9.76
CA ALA A 577 -10.87 -1.22 10.61
C ALA A 577 -12.21 -0.86 11.29
N PRO A 578 -12.27 -0.67 12.62
CA PRO A 578 -13.48 -0.26 13.32
C PRO A 578 -13.78 1.24 13.14
N PHE A 579 -15.06 1.62 13.18
CA PHE A 579 -15.50 3.02 13.22
C PHE A 579 -16.52 3.28 14.33
N PHE A 580 -16.53 4.53 14.81
CA PHE A 580 -17.19 4.91 16.05
C PHE A 580 -18.08 6.14 15.87
N GLY A 581 -19.12 6.25 16.68
CA GLY A 581 -19.99 7.43 16.68
C GLY A 581 -20.69 7.59 18.01
N TRP A 582 -21.37 8.71 18.18
CA TRP A 582 -22.17 8.94 19.38
C TRP A 582 -23.39 7.99 19.42
N ASP A 583 -23.75 7.54 20.62
CA ASP A 583 -25.03 6.88 20.86
C ASP A 583 -26.21 7.83 20.53
N SER A 584 -27.40 7.27 20.36
CA SER A 584 -28.68 7.96 20.15
C SER A 584 -28.93 9.14 21.10
N LEU A 585 -28.51 9.04 22.36
CA LEU A 585 -28.60 10.10 23.38
C LEU A 585 -27.38 11.05 23.38
N LYS A 586 -26.40 10.82 22.52
CA LYS A 586 -25.13 11.57 22.41
C LYS A 586 -24.31 11.70 23.71
N VAL A 587 -24.38 10.69 24.59
CA VAL A 587 -23.68 10.70 25.89
C VAL A 587 -22.35 9.95 25.85
N LYS A 588 -22.29 8.82 25.13
CA LYS A 588 -21.13 7.93 25.07
C LYS A 588 -20.77 7.59 23.64
N LEU A 589 -19.48 7.41 23.41
CA LEU A 589 -18.97 6.86 22.15
C LEU A 589 -19.32 5.38 22.09
N GLU A 590 -19.73 4.91 20.92
CA GLU A 590 -20.05 3.50 20.68
C GLU A 590 -19.45 2.99 19.37
N PHE A 591 -19.21 1.68 19.34
CA PHE A 591 -18.88 0.96 18.11
C PHE A 591 -20.09 0.95 17.16
N LYS A 592 -19.93 1.51 15.96
CA LYS A 592 -21.00 1.60 14.96
C LYS A 592 -20.86 0.55 13.86
N GLY A 593 -19.65 0.04 13.63
CA GLY A 593 -19.38 -0.94 12.59
C GLY A 593 -17.91 -1.02 12.23
N ALA A 594 -17.62 -1.67 11.10
CA ALA A 594 -16.25 -1.81 10.60
C ALA A 594 -16.18 -1.75 9.07
N VAL A 595 -15.06 -1.27 8.54
CA VAL A 595 -14.74 -1.29 7.11
C VAL A 595 -13.70 -2.37 6.85
N GLY A 596 -13.96 -3.28 5.91
CA GLY A 596 -13.05 -4.34 5.55
C GLY A 596 -12.58 -4.24 4.10
N VAL A 597 -11.30 -4.53 3.86
CA VAL A 597 -10.72 -4.68 2.52
C VAL A 597 -10.09 -6.07 2.40
N THR A 598 -10.17 -6.65 1.21
CA THR A 598 -9.68 -8.00 0.95
C THR A 598 -8.70 -7.99 -0.21
N MET A 599 -7.54 -8.59 0.02
CA MET A 599 -6.39 -8.61 -0.89
C MET A 599 -6.08 -10.05 -1.31
N ASP A 600 -5.35 -10.19 -2.41
CA ASP A 600 -4.84 -11.47 -2.90
C ASP A 600 -3.60 -11.90 -2.12
N LEU A 601 -3.69 -13.02 -1.42
CA LEU A 601 -2.55 -13.56 -0.67
C LEU A 601 -1.39 -13.89 -1.60
N LEU A 602 -1.66 -14.37 -2.82
CA LEU A 602 -0.64 -14.87 -3.74
C LEU A 602 0.25 -13.76 -4.32
N LYS A 603 -0.03 -12.50 -3.99
CA LYS A 603 0.83 -11.35 -4.30
C LYS A 603 1.90 -11.08 -3.25
N LEU A 604 1.79 -11.69 -2.08
CA LEU A 604 2.79 -11.61 -1.03
C LEU A 604 4.02 -12.44 -1.39
N ASP A 605 5.21 -11.93 -1.10
CA ASP A 605 6.45 -12.69 -1.23
C ASP A 605 6.64 -13.62 -0.03
N ILE A 606 7.13 -14.83 -0.26
CA ILE A 606 7.46 -15.77 0.81
C ILE A 606 8.91 -15.54 1.28
N ASN A 607 9.11 -15.44 2.59
CA ASN A 607 10.45 -15.38 3.17
C ASN A 607 10.92 -16.75 3.66
N GLN A 608 11.83 -17.38 2.91
CA GLN A 608 12.42 -18.68 3.26
C GLN A 608 13.70 -18.59 4.11
N CYS A 609 14.21 -17.38 4.32
CA CYS A 609 15.44 -17.16 5.06
C CYS A 609 15.24 -17.38 6.56
N ASN A 610 16.35 -17.52 7.27
CA ASN A 610 16.35 -17.69 8.73
C ASN A 610 15.92 -16.38 9.38
N ASP A 611 15.08 -16.47 10.41
CA ASP A 611 14.59 -15.34 11.19
C ASP A 611 14.71 -15.64 12.70
N GLU A 612 14.35 -14.68 13.55
CA GLU A 612 14.33 -14.84 14.99
C GLU A 612 13.23 -15.82 15.43
N TYR A 613 13.53 -16.70 16.38
CA TYR A 613 12.64 -17.82 16.75
C TYR A 613 11.22 -17.39 17.19
N TYR A 614 11.06 -16.20 17.75
CA TYR A 614 9.76 -15.70 18.20
C TYR A 614 8.92 -15.09 17.07
N VAL A 615 9.48 -14.91 15.88
CA VAL A 615 8.78 -14.36 14.73
C VAL A 615 8.02 -15.47 14.01
N PRO A 616 6.68 -15.39 13.91
CA PRO A 616 5.87 -16.44 13.32
C PRO A 616 5.94 -16.38 11.78
N ASN A 617 6.94 -17.07 11.20
CA ASN A 617 7.07 -17.28 9.77
C ASN A 617 7.00 -18.79 9.45
N ALA A 618 6.00 -19.21 8.67
CA ALA A 618 5.81 -20.62 8.30
C ALA A 618 6.95 -21.16 7.42
N PHE A 619 7.61 -20.28 6.67
CA PHE A 619 8.57 -20.64 5.63
C PHE A 619 10.02 -20.43 6.06
N GLN A 620 10.28 -19.92 7.26
CA GLN A 620 11.65 -19.70 7.74
C GLN A 620 12.46 -21.00 7.76
N ASN A 621 13.78 -20.87 7.59
CA ASN A 621 14.73 -22.00 7.57
C ASN A 621 14.46 -23.06 6.49
N THR A 622 13.67 -22.74 5.46
CA THR A 622 13.38 -23.69 4.36
C THR A 622 14.28 -23.48 3.13
N HIS A 623 15.13 -22.46 3.15
CA HIS A 623 16.08 -22.18 2.07
C HIS A 623 17.07 -23.34 1.84
N LYS A 624 17.62 -23.40 0.63
CA LYS A 624 18.59 -24.43 0.20
C LYS A 624 20.02 -23.90 0.02
N CYS A 625 20.30 -22.69 0.52
CA CYS A 625 21.66 -22.16 0.56
C CYS A 625 22.61 -23.06 1.38
N ASP A 626 23.87 -23.15 0.93
CA ASP A 626 24.91 -23.81 1.70
C ASP A 626 25.25 -23.02 2.97
N GLU A 627 24.88 -23.57 4.13
CA GLU A 627 25.07 -22.92 5.43
C GLU A 627 26.54 -22.74 5.81
N LYS A 628 27.47 -23.50 5.21
CA LYS A 628 28.91 -23.34 5.50
C LYS A 628 29.48 -22.11 4.81
N GLY A 629 29.26 -21.97 3.49
CA GLY A 629 29.85 -20.90 2.69
C GLY A 629 28.95 -19.69 2.42
N SER A 630 27.64 -19.78 2.63
CA SER A 630 26.67 -18.74 2.27
C SER A 630 25.61 -18.49 3.34
N TYR A 631 24.89 -17.37 3.21
CA TYR A 631 23.71 -17.03 4.01
C TYR A 631 22.58 -16.56 3.08
N CYS A 632 21.35 -16.70 3.56
CA CYS A 632 20.15 -16.35 2.83
C CYS A 632 19.80 -14.87 3.00
N VAL A 633 19.41 -14.20 1.92
CA VAL A 633 18.83 -12.84 1.94
C VAL A 633 17.56 -12.83 1.09
N PRO A 634 16.41 -12.39 1.62
CA PRO A 634 15.14 -12.39 0.88
C PRO A 634 15.18 -11.39 -0.29
N ILE A 635 14.44 -11.71 -1.36
CA ILE A 635 14.25 -10.86 -2.54
C ILE A 635 12.76 -10.56 -2.66
N LEU A 636 12.41 -9.27 -2.78
CA LEU A 636 11.04 -8.82 -2.97
C LEU A 636 10.62 -8.88 -4.43
N GLY A 637 9.33 -9.08 -4.70
CA GLY A 637 8.72 -9.06 -6.03
C GLY A 637 8.76 -10.38 -6.80
N ARG A 638 9.00 -11.52 -6.13
CA ARG A 638 8.96 -12.87 -6.74
C ARG A 638 7.59 -13.54 -6.61
N GLY A 639 6.68 -12.96 -5.83
CA GLY A 639 5.35 -13.49 -5.56
C GLY A 639 5.36 -14.66 -4.57
N PHE A 640 4.22 -15.34 -4.48
CA PHE A 640 4.00 -16.44 -3.54
C PHE A 640 4.59 -17.77 -4.07
N GLU A 641 5.88 -17.76 -4.35
CA GLU A 641 6.65 -18.86 -4.94
C GLU A 641 7.91 -19.17 -4.12
N THR A 642 8.51 -20.34 -4.35
CA THR A 642 9.81 -20.71 -3.77
C THR A 642 10.95 -20.01 -4.49
N GLY A 643 12.08 -19.91 -3.80
CA GLY A 643 13.30 -19.32 -4.34
C GLY A 643 13.32 -17.79 -4.31
N GLY A 644 12.44 -17.16 -3.54
CA GLY A 644 12.40 -15.71 -3.30
C GLY A 644 13.56 -15.17 -2.45
N TYR A 645 14.77 -15.68 -2.65
CA TYR A 645 15.96 -15.32 -1.89
C TYR A 645 17.22 -15.43 -2.75
N LYS A 646 18.32 -14.83 -2.28
CA LYS A 646 19.67 -15.03 -2.80
C LYS A 646 20.55 -15.68 -1.74
N CYS A 647 21.43 -16.58 -2.17
CA CYS A 647 22.49 -17.13 -1.34
C CYS A 647 23.75 -16.29 -1.53
N GLU A 648 23.99 -15.36 -0.61
CA GLU A 648 25.18 -14.51 -0.59
C GLU A 648 26.34 -15.20 0.15
N CYS A 649 27.56 -15.09 -0.39
CA CYS A 649 28.71 -15.70 0.24
C CYS A 649 29.08 -15.02 1.55
N LYS A 650 29.40 -15.82 2.57
CA LYS A 650 29.87 -15.36 3.88
C LYS A 650 31.24 -14.70 3.79
N GLN A 651 31.59 -13.94 4.83
CA GLN A 651 32.93 -13.38 5.01
C GLN A 651 33.99 -14.49 4.90
N GLY A 652 35.00 -14.26 4.05
CA GLY A 652 36.05 -15.25 3.77
C GLY A 652 35.71 -16.29 2.71
N PHE A 653 34.51 -16.24 2.14
CA PHE A 653 34.12 -17.03 0.97
C PHE A 653 33.97 -16.15 -0.27
N GLU A 654 34.06 -16.77 -1.44
CA GLU A 654 33.94 -16.10 -2.75
C GLU A 654 33.05 -16.90 -3.70
N TYR A 655 32.37 -16.17 -4.59
CA TYR A 655 31.58 -16.73 -5.67
C TYR A 655 32.54 -17.18 -6.80
N PRO A 656 32.64 -18.48 -7.12
CA PRO A 656 33.74 -18.97 -7.93
C PRO A 656 33.49 -18.89 -9.45
N PHE A 657 32.28 -18.57 -9.90
CA PHE A 657 31.88 -18.69 -11.31
C PHE A 657 31.97 -17.37 -12.11
N GLU A 658 32.22 -17.49 -13.42
CA GLU A 658 32.21 -16.40 -14.39
C GLU A 658 30.78 -16.02 -14.80
N ASP A 659 30.04 -15.42 -13.87
CA ASP A 659 28.66 -14.94 -14.10
C ASP A 659 28.56 -13.44 -13.82
N PRO A 660 27.57 -12.72 -14.38
CA PRO A 660 27.33 -11.30 -14.09
C PRO A 660 26.76 -11.06 -12.67
N ILE A 661 26.63 -12.10 -11.85
CA ILE A 661 26.08 -12.06 -10.49
C ILE A 661 27.14 -12.51 -9.48
N THR A 662 26.92 -12.18 -8.20
CA THR A 662 27.84 -12.50 -7.10
C THR A 662 27.20 -13.41 -6.04
N TYR A 663 26.07 -14.01 -6.36
CA TYR A 663 25.24 -14.82 -5.47
C TYR A 663 24.54 -15.91 -6.28
N TYR A 664 24.02 -16.94 -5.60
CA TYR A 664 23.15 -17.93 -6.26
C TYR A 664 21.69 -17.51 -6.12
N ASP A 665 20.96 -17.44 -7.24
CA ASP A 665 19.52 -17.14 -7.25
C ASP A 665 18.74 -18.32 -6.67
N GLY A 666 17.94 -18.06 -5.64
CA GLY A 666 17.16 -19.07 -4.93
C GLY A 666 16.23 -19.87 -5.85
N GLN A 667 15.64 -19.26 -6.89
CA GLN A 667 14.77 -20.01 -7.82
C GLN A 667 15.55 -21.10 -8.56
N VAL A 668 16.79 -20.82 -8.93
CA VAL A 668 17.68 -21.80 -9.58
C VAL A 668 18.10 -22.86 -8.57
N VAL A 669 18.42 -22.46 -7.33
CA VAL A 669 18.80 -23.40 -6.27
C VAL A 669 17.66 -24.38 -5.95
N GLU A 670 16.42 -23.90 -5.80
CA GLU A 670 15.25 -24.75 -5.52
C GLU A 670 14.88 -25.67 -6.70
N ALA A 671 15.03 -25.19 -7.95
CA ALA A 671 14.80 -26.01 -9.13
C ALA A 671 15.82 -27.16 -9.25
N GLU A 672 17.11 -26.87 -9.05
CA GLU A 672 18.17 -27.87 -9.08
C GLU A 672 18.08 -28.84 -7.90
N PHE A 673 17.60 -28.37 -6.74
CA PHE A 673 17.27 -29.23 -5.59
C PHE A 673 16.12 -30.18 -5.92
N SER A 674 15.05 -29.69 -6.57
CA SER A 674 13.94 -30.54 -7.01
C SER A 674 14.40 -31.64 -7.97
N ASN A 675 15.27 -31.30 -8.93
CA ASN A 675 15.91 -32.28 -9.81
C ASN A 675 16.73 -33.33 -9.05
N LEU A 676 17.44 -32.92 -7.98
CA LEU A 676 18.21 -33.85 -7.14
C LEU A 676 17.30 -34.83 -6.40
N VAL A 677 16.16 -34.36 -5.87
CA VAL A 677 15.17 -35.20 -5.18
C VAL A 677 14.58 -36.23 -6.14
N ASP A 678 14.20 -35.80 -7.36
CA ASP A 678 13.60 -36.64 -8.40
C ASP A 678 14.61 -37.55 -9.15
N ASP A 679 15.90 -37.54 -8.78
CA ASP A 679 16.99 -38.28 -9.43
C ASP A 679 17.19 -37.94 -10.93
N ASN A 680 16.94 -36.68 -11.27
CA ASN A 680 17.21 -36.10 -12.58
C ASN A 680 18.63 -35.49 -12.65
N LEU A 681 19.02 -35.01 -13.84
CA LEU A 681 20.28 -34.30 -14.03
C LEU A 681 20.28 -32.98 -13.24
N THR A 682 21.31 -32.72 -12.44
CA THR A 682 21.35 -31.58 -11.51
C THR A 682 22.76 -31.04 -11.31
N ARG A 683 22.86 -29.74 -11.04
CA ARG A 683 24.11 -29.07 -10.62
C ARG A 683 24.05 -28.53 -9.19
N PHE A 684 23.09 -28.97 -8.38
CA PHE A 684 22.87 -28.50 -7.01
C PHE A 684 24.15 -28.50 -6.15
N ASN A 685 24.98 -29.53 -6.29
CA ASN A 685 26.23 -29.67 -5.53
C ASN A 685 27.26 -28.55 -5.80
N MET A 686 27.15 -27.83 -6.91
CA MET A 686 28.03 -26.72 -7.28
C MET A 686 27.62 -25.39 -6.63
N PHE A 687 26.40 -25.26 -6.11
CA PHE A 687 25.88 -24.03 -5.51
C PHE A 687 26.38 -23.82 -4.08
N LYS A 688 27.70 -23.72 -3.94
CA LYS A 688 28.40 -23.50 -2.69
C LYS A 688 29.46 -22.42 -2.90
N CYS A 689 29.66 -21.56 -1.92
CA CYS A 689 30.75 -20.59 -2.01
C CYS A 689 32.08 -21.27 -1.67
N ARG A 690 33.15 -20.85 -2.35
CA ARG A 690 34.50 -21.39 -2.12
C ARG A 690 35.22 -20.58 -1.05
N LEU A 691 36.10 -21.20 -0.27
CA LEU A 691 36.98 -20.47 0.64
C LEU A 691 37.92 -19.53 -0.14
N ALA A 692 37.90 -18.25 0.19
CA ALA A 692 38.63 -17.22 -0.52
C ALA A 692 40.15 -17.43 -0.41
N GLY A 693 40.85 -17.43 -1.55
CA GLY A 693 42.31 -17.58 -1.59
C GLY A 693 42.84 -19.01 -1.41
N ALA A 694 41.99 -20.03 -1.36
CA ALA A 694 42.41 -21.44 -1.29
C ALA A 694 43.32 -21.87 -2.46
N THR A 695 43.22 -21.20 -3.61
CA THR A 695 44.06 -21.46 -4.80
C THR A 695 45.40 -20.72 -4.79
N ASN A 696 45.61 -19.77 -3.88
CA ASN A 696 46.90 -19.07 -3.73
C ASN A 696 47.91 -19.85 -2.89
N VAL A 697 47.47 -20.95 -2.24
CA VAL A 697 48.39 -21.90 -1.61
C VAL A 697 49.03 -22.73 -2.71
N LYS A 698 49.99 -22.14 -3.42
CA LYS A 698 51.04 -22.93 -4.06
C LYS A 698 51.81 -23.57 -2.90
N THR A 699 51.53 -24.84 -2.60
CA THR A 699 52.45 -25.68 -1.84
C THR A 699 53.75 -25.70 -2.62
N GLY A 700 54.66 -24.78 -2.30
CA GLY A 700 55.97 -24.76 -2.91
C GLY A 700 56.64 -26.08 -2.59
N LEU A 701 57.21 -26.76 -3.59
CA LEU A 701 57.96 -28.00 -3.40
C LEU A 701 58.92 -27.92 -2.21
N VAL A 702 59.52 -26.75 -1.97
CA VAL A 702 60.39 -26.45 -0.81
C VAL A 702 59.69 -26.61 0.54
N THR A 703 58.44 -26.18 0.69
CA THR A 703 57.68 -26.32 1.95
C THR A 703 57.30 -27.77 2.24
N VAL A 704 56.95 -28.53 1.20
CA VAL A 704 56.69 -29.98 1.30
C VAL A 704 58.00 -30.70 1.62
N PHE A 705 59.09 -30.35 0.96
CA PHE A 705 60.41 -30.93 1.21
C PHE A 705 60.93 -30.63 2.62
N LEU A 706 60.72 -29.41 3.13
CA LEU A 706 61.05 -29.03 4.51
C LEU A 706 60.22 -29.81 5.53
N LEU A 707 58.92 -29.98 5.31
CA LEU A 707 58.07 -30.79 6.19
C LEU A 707 58.46 -32.27 6.17
N VAL A 708 58.85 -32.80 5.01
CA VAL A 708 59.37 -34.17 4.86
C VAL A 708 60.74 -34.32 5.54
N ILE A 709 61.63 -33.33 5.45
CA ILE A 709 62.92 -33.34 6.16
C ILE A 709 62.72 -33.24 7.67
N VAL A 710 61.80 -32.41 8.15
CA VAL A 710 61.50 -32.29 9.58
C VAL A 710 60.87 -33.57 10.11
N SER A 711 59.97 -34.21 9.35
CA SER A 711 59.40 -35.50 9.76
C SER A 711 60.42 -36.64 9.73
N TYR A 712 61.34 -36.67 8.75
CA TYR A 712 62.46 -37.62 8.72
C TYR A 712 63.53 -37.33 9.79
N GLY A 713 63.80 -36.06 10.07
CA GLY A 713 64.74 -35.62 11.08
C GLY A 713 64.27 -35.95 12.50
N LEU A 714 62.97 -35.81 12.77
CA LEU A 714 62.35 -36.26 14.02
C LEU A 714 62.29 -37.78 14.14
N TYR A 715 62.18 -38.51 13.02
CA TYR A 715 62.21 -39.98 13.01
C TYR A 715 63.61 -40.57 13.29
N ARG A 716 64.68 -39.80 13.12
CA ARG A 716 66.07 -40.21 13.43
C ARG A 716 66.51 -39.88 14.86
N VAL A 717 65.68 -39.19 15.64
CA VAL A 717 65.94 -38.81 17.05
C VAL A 717 65.14 -39.68 18.03
N ARG A 718 64.37 -40.66 17.53
CA ARG A 718 63.96 -41.86 18.28
C ARG A 718 64.79 -43.04 17.80
#